data_AF-G3H3Q8-F1
#
_entry.id   AF-G3H3Q8-F1
#
_cell.length_a   1.000
_cell.length_b   1.000
_cell.length_c   1.000
_cell.angle_alpha   90.00
_cell.angle_beta   90.00
_cell.angle_gamma   90.00
#
_symmetry.space_group_name_H-M   'P 1'
#
loop_
_entity.id
_entity.type
_entity.pdbx_description
1 polymer ?
#
loop_
_entity_poly.entity_id
_entity_poly.type
_entity_poly.pdbx_seq_one_letter_code
_entity_poly.pdbx_strand_id
1 'polypeptide(L)'
;MLLICFYNTFSISLQSIGCDDFLGSDKVVDKCGVCGGDNTGCQVVSGVFKHALTSLGYHRVVEIPQGATKINITEMHKSNNYLALRSRSGRSIINGNWAIDRPGKYEGGGTMFTYKRPNEISSTAGESFLAEGPTNEILDVYMIHQQPNPGVHYEYVIMGNNAISPQVPPHRRPGESFNGQLETEDRSLEGREEREKNQEKEDSPGQAPEVLTPESTHAQTFPVRHPDRFPSHRPDNLVPPAPQPPRRSRDHNWKQLGTTECSTTCGKGSQYPIFRCVNRNTHEEVPESYCDSSMKPTPEEEPCNLFPCPAFWDIGEWSECSKTCGLGMQHRQVLCRQVYANRSLTVQPYRCQHLEKPETTSTCQLKICSEWQIRTDWTSCSVPCGVGQRTRDVKCVSNIGDIVDDQECNMKLRPNDIENCDMGPCAKSWFLTEWSERCSAECGAGVRTRSVVCMTNHVSSLPLEGCGNNRPAETTPCDNGPCTGKVEWFAGSWSQCSVECGSGTQQREVICVRKNADTFEVVDPYECSFLERPPSQQACHLKPCGAKWFSTEWSMCSKSCQGGFRVREVRCLSDDMTPGSLCDPQLKPEERESCNPQDCVPEVDENCKDKYYNCNVVVQARLCVYNYYKTACCASCTRVANKHTGFLGSR
;
A
#
# COMPACT_ATOMS: atom_id res chain seq x y z
N MET A 1 -62.94 -41.64 -6.39
CA MET A 1 -61.99 -42.69 -6.81
C MET A 1 -60.71 -41.99 -7.22
N LEU A 2 -59.61 -42.18 -6.48
CA LEU A 2 -58.30 -41.60 -6.79
C LEU A 2 -57.80 -42.09 -8.17
N LEU A 3 -57.19 -41.19 -8.95
CA LEU A 3 -56.09 -41.56 -9.83
C LEU A 3 -55.11 -40.40 -10.01
N ILE A 4 -53.86 -40.72 -9.66
CA ILE A 4 -52.68 -39.88 -9.60
C ILE A 4 -51.87 -40.03 -10.91
N CYS A 5 -51.34 -38.90 -11.38
CA CYS A 5 -50.18 -38.68 -12.27
C CYS A 5 -50.20 -39.10 -13.75
N PHE A 6 -50.06 -38.10 -14.63
CA PHE A 6 -48.91 -37.99 -15.55
C PHE A 6 -48.39 -36.55 -15.58
N TYR A 7 -47.07 -36.42 -15.43
CA TYR A 7 -46.28 -35.19 -15.48
C TYR A 7 -46.45 -34.43 -16.80
N ASN A 8 -46.78 -33.15 -16.73
CA ASN A 8 -46.27 -32.13 -17.66
C ASN A 8 -46.33 -30.74 -17.00
N THR A 9 -45.23 -30.36 -16.33
CA THR A 9 -44.94 -28.98 -15.97
C THR A 9 -44.69 -28.15 -17.22
N PHE A 10 -45.75 -27.56 -17.79
CA PHE A 10 -45.59 -26.42 -18.70
C PHE A 10 -45.04 -25.23 -17.90
N SER A 11 -43.75 -24.96 -18.08
CA SER A 11 -43.15 -23.70 -17.66
C SER A 11 -43.74 -22.57 -18.52
N ILE A 12 -44.66 -21.81 -17.95
CA ILE A 12 -45.14 -20.55 -18.55
C ILE A 12 -43.97 -19.56 -18.45
N SER A 13 -43.20 -19.44 -19.53
CA SER A 13 -42.20 -18.38 -19.66
C SER A 13 -42.92 -17.04 -19.78
N LEU A 14 -42.87 -16.25 -18.71
CA LEU A 14 -43.33 -14.86 -18.70
C LEU A 14 -42.34 -14.01 -19.51
N GLN A 15 -42.62 -13.77 -20.80
CA GLN A 15 -41.81 -12.86 -21.60
C GLN A 15 -42.11 -11.39 -21.21
N SER A 16 -41.06 -10.62 -20.92
CA SER A 16 -41.15 -9.19 -20.63
C SER A 16 -41.41 -8.37 -21.90
N ILE A 17 -42.11 -7.24 -21.77
CA ILE A 17 -42.23 -6.26 -22.85
C ILE A 17 -40.94 -5.43 -22.88
N GLY A 18 -40.28 -5.34 -24.04
CA GLY A 18 -39.17 -4.43 -24.26
C GLY A 18 -39.63 -2.98 -24.32
N CYS A 19 -38.68 -2.06 -24.24
CA CYS A 19 -38.96 -0.61 -24.21
C CYS A 19 -39.57 -0.03 -25.50
N ASP A 20 -39.62 -0.84 -26.55
CA ASP A 20 -40.21 -0.59 -27.86
C ASP A 20 -41.63 -1.16 -27.97
N ASP A 21 -42.25 -1.51 -26.84
CA ASP A 21 -43.60 -2.10 -26.70
C ASP A 21 -43.76 -3.51 -27.31
N PHE A 22 -42.66 -4.23 -27.60
CA PHE A 22 -42.69 -5.60 -28.13
C PHE A 22 -42.45 -6.67 -27.04
N LEU A 23 -43.35 -7.66 -26.94
CA LEU A 23 -43.22 -8.82 -26.05
C LEU A 23 -42.04 -9.72 -26.47
N GLY A 24 -41.10 -9.96 -25.55
CA GLY A 24 -39.87 -10.71 -25.81
C GLY A 24 -38.76 -9.91 -26.50
N SER A 25 -38.86 -8.58 -26.58
CA SER A 25 -37.78 -7.72 -27.08
C SER A 25 -36.69 -7.55 -26.03
N ASP A 26 -35.45 -7.84 -26.40
CA ASP A 26 -34.26 -7.60 -25.57
C ASP A 26 -33.87 -6.11 -25.50
N LYS A 27 -34.62 -5.20 -26.15
CA LYS A 27 -34.35 -3.77 -26.08
C LYS A 27 -34.78 -3.22 -24.72
N VAL A 28 -33.80 -2.69 -24.00
CA VAL A 28 -33.97 -2.02 -22.71
C VAL A 28 -33.75 -0.52 -22.89
N VAL A 29 -34.44 0.30 -22.09
CA VAL A 29 -34.19 1.75 -22.02
C VAL A 29 -32.77 1.98 -21.52
N ASP A 30 -32.00 2.80 -22.23
CA ASP A 30 -30.66 3.17 -21.82
C ASP A 30 -30.67 4.08 -20.57
N LYS A 31 -29.48 4.41 -20.03
CA LYS A 31 -29.42 5.29 -18.85
C LYS A 31 -30.03 6.68 -19.11
N CYS A 32 -30.08 7.12 -20.37
CA CYS A 32 -30.60 8.39 -20.83
C CYS A 32 -32.12 8.41 -21.11
N GLY A 33 -32.82 7.29 -20.92
CA GLY A 33 -34.25 7.22 -21.21
C GLY A 33 -34.60 6.87 -22.66
N VAL A 34 -33.61 6.48 -23.48
CA VAL A 34 -33.79 6.15 -24.90
C VAL A 34 -33.85 4.63 -25.08
N CYS A 35 -34.92 4.14 -25.70
CA CYS A 35 -35.07 2.71 -25.95
C CYS A 35 -34.04 2.18 -26.96
N GLY A 36 -33.20 1.23 -26.55
CA GLY A 36 -32.11 0.71 -27.40
C GLY A 36 -31.03 1.74 -27.72
N GLY A 37 -30.89 2.78 -26.90
CA GLY A 37 -29.84 3.79 -27.01
C GLY A 37 -28.47 3.29 -26.55
N ASP A 38 -27.42 3.98 -26.98
CA ASP A 38 -26.01 3.67 -26.72
C ASP A 38 -25.44 4.38 -25.47
N ASN A 39 -26.29 4.99 -24.64
CA ASN A 39 -25.92 5.83 -23.48
C ASN A 39 -25.16 7.13 -23.84
N THR A 40 -25.18 7.60 -25.10
CA THR A 40 -24.47 8.84 -25.48
C THR A 40 -25.31 10.13 -25.38
N GLY A 41 -26.63 10.02 -25.20
CA GLY A 41 -27.55 11.16 -25.18
C GLY A 41 -27.58 11.99 -23.88
N CYS A 42 -26.91 11.54 -22.83
CA CYS A 42 -26.95 12.14 -21.49
C CYS A 42 -25.65 11.92 -20.72
N GLN A 43 -25.45 12.74 -19.69
CA GLN A 43 -24.36 12.60 -18.73
C GLN A 43 -24.90 12.04 -17.41
N VAL A 44 -24.38 10.89 -16.99
CA VAL A 44 -24.61 10.33 -15.65
C VAL A 44 -23.59 10.92 -14.69
N VAL A 45 -24.06 11.57 -13.62
CA VAL A 45 -23.22 12.14 -12.56
C VAL A 45 -23.40 11.30 -11.31
N SER A 46 -22.33 10.67 -10.83
CA SER A 46 -22.33 9.82 -9.64
C SER A 46 -21.09 10.07 -8.78
N GLY A 47 -21.23 9.91 -7.46
CA GLY A 47 -20.15 10.15 -6.51
C GLY A 47 -20.52 9.77 -5.08
N VAL A 48 -19.53 9.84 -4.18
CA VAL A 48 -19.69 9.47 -2.76
C VAL A 48 -19.06 10.54 -1.87
N PHE A 49 -19.83 11.04 -0.89
CA PHE A 49 -19.38 12.05 0.07
C PHE A 49 -18.97 11.40 1.40
N LYS A 50 -17.67 11.42 1.73
CA LYS A 50 -17.07 10.84 2.96
C LYS A 50 -16.28 11.84 3.81
N HIS A 51 -16.51 13.14 3.65
CA HIS A 51 -15.76 14.15 4.41
C HIS A 51 -16.01 14.00 5.92
N ALA A 52 -14.93 14.08 6.70
CA ALA A 52 -15.01 14.09 8.16
C ALA A 52 -15.55 15.45 8.61
N LEU A 53 -16.74 15.44 9.23
CA LEU A 53 -17.42 16.64 9.72
C LEU A 53 -17.24 16.70 11.23
N THR A 54 -16.92 17.88 11.75
CA THR A 54 -16.63 18.12 13.18
C THR A 54 -17.59 19.09 13.85
N SER A 55 -18.50 19.73 13.09
CA SER A 55 -19.49 20.67 13.61
C SER A 55 -20.92 20.17 13.39
N LEU A 56 -21.81 20.39 14.38
CA LEU A 56 -23.25 20.20 14.23
C LEU A 56 -23.81 21.24 13.25
N GLY A 57 -24.58 20.81 12.25
CA GLY A 57 -25.21 21.71 11.27
C GLY A 57 -25.47 21.07 9.92
N TYR A 58 -25.91 21.90 8.97
CA TYR A 58 -26.19 21.52 7.58
C TYR A 58 -24.91 21.57 6.74
N HIS A 59 -24.38 20.41 6.38
CA HIS A 59 -23.19 20.29 5.53
C HIS A 59 -23.58 19.97 4.09
N ARG A 60 -23.12 20.76 3.12
CA ARG A 60 -23.48 20.57 1.71
C ARG A 60 -22.77 19.34 1.14
N VAL A 61 -23.55 18.41 0.59
CA VAL A 61 -23.09 17.15 -0.01
C VAL A 61 -22.86 17.32 -1.51
N VAL A 62 -23.87 17.78 -2.26
CA VAL A 62 -23.81 17.95 -3.73
C VAL A 62 -24.86 18.98 -4.19
N GLU A 63 -24.57 19.69 -5.28
CA GLU A 63 -25.52 20.54 -6.02
C GLU A 63 -26.11 19.72 -7.19
N ILE A 64 -27.44 19.68 -7.31
CA ILE A 64 -28.19 19.06 -8.40
C ILE A 64 -28.68 20.19 -9.34
N PRO A 65 -28.25 20.22 -10.61
CA PRO A 65 -28.63 21.28 -11.53
C PRO A 65 -30.10 21.18 -12.00
N GLN A 66 -30.61 22.25 -12.61
CA GLN A 66 -31.88 22.21 -13.36
C GLN A 66 -31.77 21.22 -14.54
N GLY A 67 -32.86 20.49 -14.80
CA GLY A 67 -32.96 19.49 -15.87
C GLY A 67 -32.50 18.08 -15.47
N ALA A 68 -32.07 17.88 -14.23
CA ALA A 68 -31.63 16.58 -13.72
C ALA A 68 -32.81 15.60 -13.57
N THR A 69 -32.58 14.34 -13.96
CA THR A 69 -33.53 13.22 -13.91
C THR A 69 -32.91 12.02 -13.21
N LYS A 70 -33.72 11.02 -12.85
CA LYS A 70 -33.28 9.78 -12.15
C LYS A 70 -32.38 10.08 -10.93
N ILE A 71 -32.82 11.01 -10.09
CA ILE A 71 -32.09 11.46 -8.91
C ILE A 71 -32.20 10.39 -7.82
N ASN A 72 -31.05 9.94 -7.31
CA ASN A 72 -30.97 8.97 -6.24
C ASN A 72 -29.88 9.38 -5.25
N ILE A 73 -30.28 9.79 -4.05
CA ILE A 73 -29.39 10.14 -2.94
C ILE A 73 -29.65 9.15 -1.82
N THR A 74 -28.63 8.37 -1.44
CA THR A 74 -28.75 7.28 -0.47
C THR A 74 -27.54 7.25 0.44
N GLU A 75 -27.79 7.18 1.75
CA GLU A 75 -26.77 6.95 2.75
C GLU A 75 -26.28 5.49 2.71
N MET A 76 -24.96 5.29 2.69
CA MET A 76 -24.35 3.96 2.45
C MET A 76 -24.61 2.96 3.59
N HIS A 77 -24.59 3.44 4.84
CA HIS A 77 -24.94 2.66 6.03
C HIS A 77 -25.81 3.50 6.96
N LYS A 78 -26.79 2.89 7.62
CA LYS A 78 -27.64 3.58 8.61
C LYS A 78 -26.82 4.41 9.59
N SER A 79 -27.18 5.67 9.76
CA SER A 79 -26.63 6.53 10.82
C SER A 79 -27.69 7.40 11.49
N ASN A 80 -27.29 8.10 12.55
CA ASN A 80 -28.11 9.15 13.18
C ASN A 80 -28.03 10.50 12.42
N ASN A 81 -27.30 10.58 11.31
CA ASN A 81 -27.37 11.73 10.42
C ASN A 81 -28.73 11.76 9.69
N TYR A 82 -29.07 12.94 9.17
CA TYR A 82 -30.28 13.15 8.37
C TYR A 82 -29.90 13.81 7.05
N LEU A 83 -30.47 13.35 5.95
CA LEU A 83 -30.33 13.96 4.64
C LEU A 83 -31.39 15.04 4.47
N ALA A 84 -30.98 16.25 4.12
CA ALA A 84 -31.87 17.36 3.85
C ALA A 84 -31.75 17.82 2.39
N LEU A 85 -32.85 18.34 1.86
CA LEU A 85 -32.93 18.88 0.51
C LEU A 85 -33.48 20.30 0.56
N ARG A 86 -32.75 21.25 -0.04
CA ARG A 86 -33.14 22.67 -0.10
C ARG A 86 -33.00 23.19 -1.53
N SER A 87 -33.97 23.98 -1.99
CA SER A 87 -33.81 24.76 -3.22
C SER A 87 -32.77 25.87 -3.02
N ARG A 88 -32.05 26.25 -4.09
CA ARG A 88 -31.13 27.40 -4.07
C ARG A 88 -31.81 28.73 -3.70
N SER A 89 -33.14 28.80 -3.81
CA SER A 89 -33.97 29.92 -3.31
C SER A 89 -34.14 29.97 -1.78
N GLY A 90 -33.55 29.03 -1.04
CA GLY A 90 -33.65 28.93 0.43
C GLY A 90 -34.86 28.14 0.94
N ARG A 91 -35.79 27.72 0.07
CA ARG A 91 -36.94 26.90 0.43
C ARG A 91 -36.52 25.45 0.76
N SER A 92 -36.77 25.01 1.98
CA SER A 92 -36.55 23.61 2.40
C SER A 92 -37.63 22.68 1.84
N ILE A 93 -37.23 21.50 1.36
CA ILE A 93 -38.12 20.50 0.73
C ILE A 93 -38.20 19.22 1.57
N ILE A 94 -37.06 18.76 2.10
CA ILE A 94 -36.95 17.60 3.02
C ILE A 94 -36.01 17.97 4.16
N ASN A 95 -36.39 17.67 5.40
CA ASN A 95 -35.63 17.86 6.64
C ASN A 95 -35.08 19.29 6.81
N GLY A 96 -35.96 20.28 6.60
CA GLY A 96 -35.66 21.71 6.75
C GLY A 96 -35.87 22.26 8.16
N ASN A 97 -35.29 23.43 8.44
CA ASN A 97 -35.56 24.22 9.64
C ASN A 97 -35.41 23.44 10.97
N TRP A 98 -34.44 22.52 11.04
CA TRP A 98 -34.23 21.60 12.17
C TRP A 98 -35.43 20.68 12.50
N ALA A 99 -36.41 20.57 11.60
CA ALA A 99 -37.50 19.61 11.69
C ALA A 99 -37.17 18.36 10.86
N ILE A 100 -37.55 17.19 11.38
CA ILE A 100 -37.39 15.91 10.70
C ILE A 100 -38.75 15.53 10.11
N ASP A 101 -38.76 15.36 8.79
CA ASP A 101 -39.92 14.99 8.01
C ASP A 101 -40.21 13.48 8.12
N ARG A 102 -41.48 13.08 7.99
CA ARG A 102 -41.85 11.64 8.02
C ARG A 102 -41.56 11.00 6.65
N PRO A 103 -41.24 9.70 6.56
CA PRO A 103 -41.13 9.03 5.25
C PRO A 103 -42.38 9.25 4.39
N GLY A 104 -42.21 9.69 3.15
CA GLY A 104 -43.32 10.22 2.35
C GLY A 104 -42.91 10.81 1.00
N LYS A 105 -43.86 11.48 0.34
CA LYS A 105 -43.66 12.14 -0.95
C LYS A 105 -43.70 13.66 -0.78
N TYR A 106 -42.66 14.34 -1.25
CA TYR A 106 -42.42 15.77 -1.09
C TYR A 106 -42.31 16.44 -2.46
N GLU A 107 -43.07 17.51 -2.68
CA GLU A 107 -43.03 18.29 -3.93
C GLU A 107 -41.98 19.40 -3.85
N GLY A 108 -41.07 19.46 -4.82
CA GLY A 108 -40.08 20.53 -4.89
C GLY A 108 -39.14 20.36 -6.06
N GLY A 109 -38.52 21.45 -6.53
CA GLY A 109 -37.63 21.36 -7.67
C GLY A 109 -38.34 21.01 -8.98
N GLY A 110 -39.66 21.18 -9.09
CA GLY A 110 -40.43 20.78 -10.28
C GLY A 110 -40.67 19.27 -10.41
N THR A 111 -40.33 18.48 -9.37
CA THR A 111 -40.54 17.04 -9.34
C THR A 111 -41.02 16.59 -7.96
N MET A 112 -41.32 15.30 -7.83
CA MET A 112 -41.80 14.67 -6.60
C MET A 112 -40.72 13.77 -6.02
N PHE A 113 -40.19 14.14 -4.86
CA PHE A 113 -39.20 13.37 -4.11
C PHE A 113 -39.88 12.34 -3.22
N THR A 114 -39.45 11.08 -3.30
CA THR A 114 -39.87 10.03 -2.36
C THR A 114 -38.78 9.86 -1.32
N TYR A 115 -39.07 10.30 -0.11
CA TYR A 115 -38.19 10.22 1.06
C TYR A 115 -38.48 8.95 1.85
N LYS A 116 -37.44 8.15 2.10
CA LYS A 116 -37.53 6.87 2.79
C LYS A 116 -36.52 6.80 3.92
N ARG A 117 -37.00 6.40 5.08
CA ARG A 117 -36.19 6.11 6.25
C ARG A 117 -36.60 4.75 6.82
N PRO A 118 -35.80 3.69 6.61
CA PRO A 118 -36.09 2.36 7.12
C PRO A 118 -36.15 2.34 8.66
N ASN A 119 -37.11 1.59 9.23
CA ASN A 119 -37.26 1.45 10.68
C ASN A 119 -36.15 0.56 11.29
N GLU A 120 -35.88 0.76 12.58
CA GLU A 120 -34.68 0.26 13.27
C GLU A 120 -34.55 -1.28 13.40
N ILE A 121 -35.59 -2.05 13.07
CA ILE A 121 -35.68 -3.48 13.43
C ILE A 121 -35.39 -4.42 12.24
N SER A 122 -35.42 -3.93 10.99
CA SER A 122 -35.45 -4.82 9.81
C SER A 122 -34.50 -4.46 8.66
N SER A 123 -33.70 -3.40 8.76
CA SER A 123 -32.81 -2.99 7.66
C SER A 123 -31.55 -2.25 8.12
N THR A 124 -30.43 -2.57 7.48
CA THR A 124 -29.16 -1.83 7.55
C THR A 124 -29.07 -0.71 6.51
N ALA A 125 -30.08 -0.56 5.64
CA ALA A 125 -30.12 0.46 4.60
C ALA A 125 -30.24 1.85 5.22
N GLY A 126 -29.42 2.79 4.74
CA GLY A 126 -29.46 4.17 5.17
C GLY A 126 -30.67 4.93 4.64
N GLU A 127 -30.79 6.17 5.11
CA GLU A 127 -31.80 7.12 4.64
C GLU A 127 -31.62 7.44 3.14
N SER A 128 -32.72 7.66 2.42
CA SER A 128 -32.66 8.00 0.99
C SER A 128 -33.80 8.92 0.54
N PHE A 129 -33.54 9.73 -0.49
CA PHE A 129 -34.58 10.36 -1.28
C PHE A 129 -34.33 10.18 -2.77
N LEU A 130 -35.40 9.87 -3.51
CA LEU A 130 -35.36 9.58 -4.94
C LEU A 130 -36.37 10.44 -5.70
N ALA A 131 -36.05 10.86 -6.93
CA ALA A 131 -36.99 11.54 -7.82
C ALA A 131 -36.73 11.22 -9.30
N GLU A 132 -37.80 11.12 -10.09
CA GLU A 132 -37.69 10.89 -11.54
C GLU A 132 -37.17 12.12 -12.30
N GLY A 133 -37.41 13.34 -11.77
CA GLY A 133 -37.14 14.60 -12.47
C GLY A 133 -38.19 14.91 -13.56
N PRO A 134 -37.90 15.80 -14.53
CA PRO A 134 -36.74 16.70 -14.55
C PRO A 134 -36.87 17.80 -13.50
N THR A 135 -35.75 18.26 -12.95
CA THR A 135 -35.75 19.42 -12.04
C THR A 135 -35.97 20.73 -12.81
N ASN A 136 -36.71 21.69 -12.24
CA ASN A 136 -36.92 23.03 -12.82
C ASN A 136 -36.10 24.14 -12.14
N GLU A 137 -35.40 23.84 -11.05
CA GLU A 137 -34.51 24.74 -10.30
C GLU A 137 -33.31 23.95 -9.77
N ILE A 138 -32.26 24.66 -9.34
CA ILE A 138 -31.06 24.07 -8.75
C ILE A 138 -31.35 23.71 -7.29
N LEU A 139 -30.99 22.49 -6.88
CA LEU A 139 -31.22 21.95 -5.54
C LEU A 139 -29.91 21.60 -4.85
N ASP A 140 -29.78 22.00 -3.58
CA ASP A 140 -28.64 21.67 -2.73
C ASP A 140 -29.01 20.53 -1.78
N VAL A 141 -28.20 19.47 -1.80
CA VAL A 141 -28.29 18.35 -0.86
C VAL A 141 -27.43 18.66 0.36
N TYR A 142 -28.00 18.49 1.55
CA TYR A 142 -27.32 18.68 2.82
C TYR A 142 -27.36 17.42 3.67
N MET A 143 -26.44 17.32 4.61
CA MET A 143 -26.47 16.33 5.68
C MET A 143 -26.43 17.06 7.01
N ILE A 144 -27.39 16.76 7.88
CA ILE A 144 -27.42 17.21 9.27
C ILE A 144 -26.56 16.23 10.06
N HIS A 145 -25.39 16.69 10.50
CA HIS A 145 -24.40 15.84 11.15
C HIS A 145 -24.72 15.64 12.64
N GLN A 146 -24.91 14.39 13.05
CA GLN A 146 -25.01 13.96 14.45
C GLN A 146 -23.95 12.90 14.82
N GLN A 147 -23.46 12.12 13.86
CA GLN A 147 -22.41 11.12 14.08
C GLN A 147 -21.47 10.99 12.86
N PRO A 148 -20.31 10.31 12.98
CA PRO A 148 -19.37 10.17 11.86
C PRO A 148 -20.05 9.68 10.58
N ASN A 149 -19.75 10.33 9.46
CA ASN A 149 -20.41 10.11 8.19
C ASN A 149 -20.02 8.74 7.59
N PRO A 150 -20.95 7.79 7.42
CA PRO A 150 -20.67 6.48 6.82
C PRO A 150 -20.44 6.56 5.29
N GLY A 151 -20.83 7.68 4.67
CA GLY A 151 -20.78 7.91 3.24
C GLY A 151 -22.17 8.16 2.69
N VAL A 152 -22.33 9.18 1.84
CA VAL A 152 -23.56 9.45 1.09
C VAL A 152 -23.29 9.23 -0.39
N HIS A 153 -23.93 8.25 -1.00
CA HIS A 153 -23.91 8.01 -2.44
C HIS A 153 -24.95 8.91 -3.12
N TYR A 154 -24.54 9.58 -4.20
CA TYR A 154 -25.42 10.38 -5.04
C TYR A 154 -25.26 9.99 -6.50
N GLU A 155 -26.38 9.95 -7.23
CA GLU A 155 -26.44 9.69 -8.67
C GLU A 155 -27.60 10.48 -9.28
N TYR A 156 -27.38 11.13 -10.42
CA TYR A 156 -28.42 11.77 -11.23
C TYR A 156 -27.99 11.89 -12.71
N VAL A 157 -28.93 12.13 -13.61
CA VAL A 157 -28.72 12.19 -15.06
C VAL A 157 -29.06 13.57 -15.62
N ILE A 158 -28.16 14.17 -16.39
CA ILE A 158 -28.36 15.44 -17.10
C ILE A 158 -28.45 15.15 -18.61
N MET A 159 -29.49 15.62 -19.29
CA MET A 159 -29.62 15.47 -20.75
C MET A 159 -28.64 16.40 -21.49
N GLY A 160 -27.99 15.92 -22.54
CA GLY A 160 -27.18 16.77 -23.42
C GLY A 160 -28.06 17.70 -24.27
N ASN A 161 -27.52 18.84 -24.72
CA ASN A 161 -28.22 19.92 -25.44
C ASN A 161 -28.99 19.54 -26.74
N ASN A 162 -29.04 18.28 -27.17
CA ASN A 162 -29.67 17.82 -28.40
C ASN A 162 -30.74 16.71 -28.17
N ALA A 163 -31.68 16.90 -27.24
CA ALA A 163 -32.83 16.00 -27.07
C ALA A 163 -34.17 16.75 -27.10
N ILE A 164 -34.89 16.59 -28.21
CA ILE A 164 -36.25 17.07 -28.44
C ILE A 164 -37.22 16.36 -27.48
N SER A 165 -38.03 17.14 -26.76
CA SER A 165 -39.08 16.67 -25.84
C SER A 165 -40.11 15.76 -26.53
N PRO A 166 -40.46 14.56 -26.00
CA PRO A 166 -41.52 13.73 -26.56
C PRO A 166 -42.90 14.22 -26.08
N GLN A 167 -43.63 14.86 -26.98
CA GLN A 167 -45.09 14.95 -26.87
C GLN A 167 -45.70 13.57 -27.13
N VAL A 168 -46.46 13.05 -26.16
CA VAL A 168 -47.46 11.97 -26.34
C VAL A 168 -48.70 12.62 -26.97
N PRO A 169 -49.30 12.15 -28.11
CA PRO A 169 -50.26 11.02 -28.13
C PRO A 169 -50.49 10.35 -29.54
N PRO A 170 -51.54 9.53 -29.83
CA PRO A 170 -52.29 8.51 -29.06
C PRO A 170 -52.33 7.10 -29.72
N HIS A 171 -52.72 6.07 -28.93
CA HIS A 171 -53.06 4.68 -29.30
C HIS A 171 -53.63 4.37 -30.71
N ARG A 172 -53.15 3.28 -31.36
CA ARG A 172 -53.99 2.17 -31.89
C ARG A 172 -53.22 0.91 -32.37
N ARG A 173 -53.55 -0.19 -31.69
CA ARG A 173 -53.63 -1.65 -31.96
C ARG A 173 -53.00 -2.37 -33.19
N PRO A 174 -52.69 -3.68 -33.02
CA PRO A 174 -51.75 -4.45 -33.84
C PRO A 174 -52.41 -5.27 -34.97
N GLY A 175 -51.70 -5.41 -36.08
CA GLY A 175 -52.02 -6.37 -37.14
C GLY A 175 -51.00 -6.40 -38.28
N GLU A 176 -50.49 -7.61 -38.54
CA GLU A 176 -49.88 -8.14 -39.77
C GLU A 176 -48.35 -8.12 -39.99
N SER A 177 -47.93 -9.08 -40.81
CA SER A 177 -46.76 -9.95 -40.63
C SER A 177 -45.78 -9.91 -41.82
N PHE A 178 -44.50 -10.11 -41.49
CA PHE A 178 -43.49 -10.98 -42.17
C PHE A 178 -43.06 -10.74 -43.64
N ASN A 179 -41.75 -10.49 -43.83
CA ASN A 179 -40.79 -11.03 -44.84
C ASN A 179 -39.61 -10.04 -45.00
N GLY A 180 -38.34 -10.39 -45.25
CA GLY A 180 -37.61 -11.62 -45.53
C GLY A 180 -36.10 -11.29 -45.61
N GLN A 181 -35.23 -12.25 -45.26
CA GLN A 181 -34.18 -12.86 -46.12
C GLN A 181 -32.76 -12.24 -46.14
N LEU A 182 -31.80 -13.10 -45.74
CA LEU A 182 -30.49 -13.48 -46.36
C LEU A 182 -29.51 -12.37 -46.85
N GLU A 183 -28.18 -12.41 -46.70
CA GLU A 183 -27.14 -13.46 -46.91
C GLU A 183 -25.91 -13.15 -46.01
N THR A 184 -25.32 -14.07 -45.24
CA THR A 184 -24.17 -14.98 -45.54
C THR A 184 -23.00 -14.43 -46.36
N GLU A 185 -21.80 -14.40 -45.76
CA GLU A 185 -20.61 -15.22 -46.11
C GLU A 185 -19.44 -14.85 -45.17
N ASP A 186 -18.34 -15.59 -45.07
CA ASP A 186 -18.10 -16.95 -44.59
C ASP A 186 -16.58 -17.04 -44.31
N ARG A 187 -16.21 -17.89 -43.35
CA ARG A 187 -14.94 -18.64 -43.17
C ARG A 187 -13.57 -17.94 -42.99
N SER A 188 -12.59 -18.49 -42.26
CA SER A 188 -12.43 -19.48 -41.17
C SER A 188 -11.00 -20.03 -41.21
N LEU A 189 -10.39 -20.21 -40.03
CA LEU A 189 -9.59 -21.39 -39.59
C LEU A 189 -8.20 -21.61 -40.24
N GLU A 190 -7.20 -22.24 -39.62
CA GLU A 190 -7.08 -23.17 -38.47
C GLU A 190 -5.57 -23.18 -38.05
N GLY A 191 -5.16 -23.38 -36.79
CA GLY A 191 -5.03 -24.66 -36.08
C GLY A 191 -3.62 -25.30 -36.26
N ARG A 192 -2.96 -26.03 -35.36
CA ARG A 192 -3.20 -26.55 -34.00
C ARG A 192 -1.97 -27.44 -33.60
N GLU A 193 -1.57 -27.47 -32.31
CA GLU A 193 -1.08 -28.63 -31.47
C GLU A 193 0.09 -29.57 -31.96
N GLU A 194 0.87 -30.37 -31.19
CA GLU A 194 1.02 -30.78 -29.78
C GLU A 194 2.33 -31.63 -29.56
N ARG A 195 2.88 -31.59 -28.33
CA ARG A 195 3.44 -32.65 -27.41
C ARG A 195 4.39 -33.84 -27.78
N GLU A 196 5.37 -34.00 -26.85
CA GLU A 196 5.77 -35.21 -26.05
C GLU A 196 7.09 -36.03 -26.30
N LYS A 197 7.97 -36.01 -25.27
CA LYS A 197 8.67 -37.10 -24.51
C LYS A 197 9.89 -37.95 -24.99
N ASN A 198 10.83 -38.10 -24.02
CA ASN A 198 11.64 -39.28 -23.56
C ASN A 198 13.15 -39.49 -23.98
N GLN A 199 14.05 -39.26 -22.99
CA GLN A 199 14.91 -40.24 -22.24
C GLN A 199 16.19 -40.95 -22.80
N GLU A 200 17.31 -40.82 -22.03
CA GLU A 200 18.54 -41.69 -21.84
C GLU A 200 19.59 -41.81 -22.99
N LYS A 201 20.94 -41.89 -22.82
CA LYS A 201 21.83 -42.52 -21.80
C LYS A 201 23.34 -42.18 -22.04
N GLU A 202 24.18 -42.46 -21.03
CA GLU A 202 25.60 -42.97 -21.06
C GLU A 202 26.88 -42.07 -21.09
N ASP A 203 27.65 -42.23 -19.99
CA ASP A 203 29.07 -42.60 -19.81
C ASP A 203 30.25 -41.58 -19.77
N SER A 204 31.11 -41.80 -18.76
CA SER A 204 32.39 -41.10 -18.46
C SER A 204 33.57 -41.76 -19.22
N PRO A 205 34.88 -41.43 -19.07
CA PRO A 205 35.65 -41.50 -17.80
C PRO A 205 36.88 -40.56 -17.66
N GLY A 206 37.59 -40.61 -16.51
CA GLY A 206 39.06 -40.51 -16.54
C GLY A 206 39.80 -39.71 -15.47
N GLN A 207 40.13 -40.42 -14.38
CA GLN A 207 41.48 -40.51 -13.77
C GLN A 207 42.10 -39.35 -12.95
N ALA A 208 42.31 -39.68 -11.68
CA ALA A 208 43.33 -39.20 -10.75
C ALA A 208 44.78 -39.29 -11.35
N PRO A 209 45.88 -38.82 -10.72
CA PRO A 209 46.26 -39.34 -9.39
C PRO A 209 47.15 -38.43 -8.50
N GLU A 210 47.39 -38.94 -7.29
CA GLU A 210 48.68 -39.03 -6.59
C GLU A 210 49.83 -37.95 -6.59
N VAL A 211 50.46 -37.86 -5.39
CA VAL A 211 51.91 -37.89 -5.04
C VAL A 211 52.67 -36.55 -4.77
N LEU A 212 53.68 -36.40 -3.87
CA LEU A 212 54.16 -37.04 -2.60
C LEU A 212 55.52 -36.39 -2.18
N THR A 213 55.64 -35.86 -0.93
CA THR A 213 56.89 -35.59 -0.14
C THR A 213 57.99 -34.64 -0.68
N PRO A 214 59.10 -34.39 0.09
CA PRO A 214 59.25 -34.23 1.56
C PRO A 214 60.09 -32.96 1.90
N GLU A 215 60.53 -32.87 3.16
CA GLU A 215 61.81 -32.27 3.60
C GLU A 215 62.00 -30.75 3.47
N SER A 216 62.27 -30.08 4.59
CA SER A 216 63.65 -29.76 4.98
C SER A 216 63.69 -28.78 6.16
N THR A 217 64.51 -29.13 7.15
CA THR A 217 65.19 -28.17 8.03
C THR A 217 66.14 -27.29 7.20
N HIS A 218 66.12 -25.97 7.36
CA HIS A 218 67.33 -25.22 7.71
C HIS A 218 67.07 -23.77 8.15
N ALA A 219 67.74 -23.42 9.24
CA ALA A 219 67.74 -22.14 9.92
C ALA A 219 68.27 -20.95 9.11
N GLN A 220 67.78 -19.76 9.44
CA GLN A 220 68.54 -18.51 9.36
C GLN A 220 68.77 -17.99 10.78
N THR A 221 70.02 -17.83 11.20
CA THR A 221 70.56 -16.64 11.89
C THR A 221 72.08 -16.78 12.02
N PHE A 222 72.80 -15.79 11.48
CA PHE A 222 74.13 -15.33 11.91
C PHE A 222 74.14 -13.81 11.69
N PRO A 223 74.81 -12.98 12.54
CA PRO A 223 76.28 -12.90 12.45
C PRO A 223 77.08 -12.74 13.77
N VAL A 224 78.22 -13.45 13.78
CA VAL A 224 79.61 -12.97 14.03
C VAL A 224 80.00 -12.38 15.41
N ARG A 225 80.90 -13.10 16.12
CA ARG A 225 82.31 -12.66 16.36
C ARG A 225 83.23 -13.80 16.85
N HIS A 226 84.51 -13.64 16.52
CA HIS A 226 85.64 -14.57 16.43
C HIS A 226 86.35 -14.98 17.76
N PRO A 227 87.33 -15.92 17.71
CA PRO A 227 87.80 -16.77 18.83
C PRO A 227 89.25 -16.51 19.28
N ASP A 228 89.76 -17.29 20.24
CA ASP A 228 91.15 -17.76 20.41
C ASP A 228 91.23 -18.65 21.70
N ARG A 229 92.10 -19.64 21.96
CA ARG A 229 93.10 -20.45 21.23
C ARG A 229 93.78 -21.44 22.23
N PHE A 230 93.59 -22.76 22.10
CA PHE A 230 94.54 -23.89 22.38
C PHE A 230 95.24 -24.03 23.80
N PRO A 231 96.03 -25.11 24.12
CA PRO A 231 95.70 -26.55 24.09
C PRO A 231 96.24 -27.44 25.25
N SER A 232 95.81 -28.73 25.24
CA SER A 232 96.54 -29.99 25.58
C SER A 232 97.37 -30.17 26.88
N HIS A 233 97.10 -31.25 27.65
CA HIS A 233 98.06 -32.34 27.99
C HIS A 233 97.48 -33.41 28.99
N ARG A 234 97.71 -34.71 28.70
CA ARG A 234 97.73 -35.89 29.63
C ARG A 234 98.99 -35.83 30.54
N PRO A 235 99.18 -36.58 31.68
CA PRO A 235 98.98 -38.06 31.85
C PRO A 235 98.71 -38.67 33.28
N ASP A 236 98.48 -40.01 33.29
CA ASP A 236 98.76 -41.12 34.25
C ASP A 236 99.04 -40.98 35.78
N ASN A 237 98.46 -41.89 36.61
CA ASN A 237 99.16 -42.79 37.58
C ASN A 237 98.27 -43.75 38.44
N LEU A 238 98.89 -44.83 38.96
CA LEU A 238 98.41 -46.14 39.47
C LEU A 238 98.18 -46.33 41.02
N VAL A 239 97.68 -47.54 41.41
CA VAL A 239 97.70 -48.27 42.75
C VAL A 239 96.54 -47.94 43.75
N PRO A 240 96.01 -48.83 44.68
CA PRO A 240 96.18 -50.27 45.04
C PRO A 240 94.85 -51.15 45.09
N PRO A 241 94.87 -52.45 45.55
CA PRO A 241 93.69 -53.34 45.73
C PRO A 241 93.37 -53.81 47.19
N ALA A 242 92.21 -54.44 47.43
CA ALA A 242 91.81 -55.03 48.72
C ALA A 242 91.05 -56.40 48.57
N PRO A 243 91.00 -57.28 49.60
CA PRO A 243 91.11 -58.74 49.43
C PRO A 243 89.79 -59.55 49.28
N GLN A 244 89.90 -60.72 48.61
CA GLN A 244 88.84 -61.74 48.49
C GLN A 244 88.70 -62.64 49.75
N PRO A 245 87.48 -63.11 50.10
CA PRO A 245 87.26 -64.28 50.95
C PRO A 245 87.19 -65.61 50.15
N PRO A 246 87.33 -66.78 50.81
CA PRO A 246 87.55 -68.06 50.13
C PRO A 246 86.27 -68.69 49.55
N ARG A 247 86.43 -69.22 48.33
CA ARG A 247 85.43 -70.01 47.58
C ARG A 247 84.94 -71.24 48.35
N ARG A 248 83.66 -71.28 48.73
CA ARG A 248 82.92 -72.54 48.89
C ARG A 248 82.59 -73.10 47.50
N SER A 249 82.90 -74.38 47.26
CA SER A 249 82.48 -75.09 46.05
C SER A 249 80.94 -75.10 45.97
N ARG A 250 80.39 -74.40 44.98
CA ARG A 250 78.99 -74.57 44.60
C ARG A 250 78.91 -75.65 43.53
N ASP A 251 78.22 -76.73 43.89
CA ASP A 251 77.91 -77.86 43.01
C ASP A 251 76.82 -77.52 41.98
N HIS A 252 76.16 -76.37 42.14
CA HIS A 252 75.15 -75.84 41.23
C HIS A 252 75.52 -74.40 40.85
N ASN A 253 75.36 -74.04 39.58
CA ASN A 253 75.58 -72.69 39.10
C ASN A 253 74.51 -72.28 38.10
N TRP A 254 74.28 -70.98 37.98
CA TRP A 254 73.43 -70.45 36.92
C TRP A 254 74.11 -70.65 35.57
N LYS A 255 73.35 -71.14 34.58
CA LYS A 255 73.80 -71.28 33.20
C LYS A 255 72.71 -70.76 32.26
N GLN A 256 73.12 -70.09 31.20
CA GLN A 256 72.21 -69.64 30.14
C GLN A 256 71.69 -70.87 29.38
N LEU A 257 70.38 -71.09 29.47
CA LEU A 257 69.65 -72.17 28.80
C LEU A 257 68.62 -71.55 27.86
N GLY A 258 69.11 -71.02 26.73
CA GLY A 258 68.31 -70.38 25.69
C GLY A 258 68.06 -68.89 25.89
N THR A 259 67.19 -68.34 25.07
CA THR A 259 66.78 -66.93 25.05
C THR A 259 65.26 -66.83 24.96
N THR A 260 64.68 -65.71 25.38
CA THR A 260 63.26 -65.42 25.15
C THR A 260 62.96 -65.28 23.66
N GLU A 261 61.69 -65.41 23.28
CA GLU A 261 61.26 -65.01 21.94
C GLU A 261 61.60 -63.53 21.69
N CYS A 262 61.96 -63.21 20.45
CA CYS A 262 62.37 -61.87 20.06
C CYS A 262 61.14 -60.94 20.01
N SER A 263 61.25 -59.74 20.60
CA SER A 263 60.15 -58.76 20.65
C SER A 263 59.58 -58.33 19.30
N THR A 264 60.36 -58.43 18.23
CA THR A 264 59.93 -58.16 16.86
C THR A 264 60.38 -59.27 15.92
N THR A 265 59.62 -59.48 14.86
CA THR A 265 59.97 -60.46 13.80
C THR A 265 61.05 -59.94 12.86
N CYS A 266 61.34 -58.64 12.86
CA CYS A 266 62.32 -57.99 11.97
C CYS A 266 62.69 -56.59 12.50
N GLY A 267 63.73 -55.97 11.95
CA GLY A 267 64.03 -54.55 12.16
C GLY A 267 64.74 -54.21 13.48
N LYS A 268 65.40 -55.20 14.11
CA LYS A 268 65.98 -55.19 15.47
C LYS A 268 64.92 -55.31 16.56
N GLY A 269 64.69 -56.54 16.99
CA GLY A 269 64.02 -56.84 18.24
C GLY A 269 65.04 -57.10 19.35
N SER A 270 64.49 -57.40 20.52
CA SER A 270 65.23 -57.60 21.75
C SER A 270 64.86 -58.95 22.35
N GLN A 271 65.86 -59.74 22.71
CA GLN A 271 65.70 -60.98 23.45
C GLN A 271 66.55 -60.93 24.72
N TYR A 272 66.16 -61.71 25.72
CA TYR A 272 66.86 -61.80 26.99
C TYR A 272 67.38 -63.23 27.18
N PRO A 273 68.63 -63.42 27.64
CA PRO A 273 69.15 -64.74 27.97
C PRO A 273 68.38 -65.32 29.16
N ILE A 274 67.94 -66.57 29.05
CA ILE A 274 67.21 -67.25 30.13
C ILE A 274 68.24 -68.01 30.98
N PHE A 275 68.51 -67.52 32.18
CA PHE A 275 69.38 -68.21 33.15
C PHE A 275 68.57 -69.17 34.02
N ARG A 276 68.92 -70.45 33.97
CA ARG A 276 68.36 -71.51 34.81
C ARG A 276 69.43 -72.09 35.73
N CYS A 277 69.01 -72.62 36.87
CA CYS A 277 69.93 -73.27 37.80
C CYS A 277 70.24 -74.68 37.26
N VAL A 278 71.53 -75.03 37.17
CA VAL A 278 71.96 -76.36 36.72
C VAL A 278 72.96 -76.98 37.69
N ASN A 279 72.99 -78.31 37.73
CA ASN A 279 74.09 -79.02 38.36
C ASN A 279 75.38 -78.81 37.55
N ARG A 280 76.47 -78.47 38.23
CA ARG A 280 77.76 -78.10 37.63
C ARG A 280 78.43 -79.27 36.90
N ASN A 281 78.15 -80.51 37.28
CA ASN A 281 78.76 -81.70 36.71
C ASN A 281 77.88 -82.37 35.64
N THR A 282 76.56 -82.47 35.89
CA THR A 282 75.64 -83.14 34.96
C THR A 282 74.96 -82.18 33.96
N HIS A 283 75.02 -80.87 34.19
CA HIS A 283 74.35 -79.82 33.40
C HIS A 283 72.82 -79.93 33.33
N GLU A 284 72.19 -80.80 34.14
CA GLU A 284 70.74 -80.94 34.22
C GLU A 284 70.12 -79.74 34.95
N GLU A 285 68.94 -79.31 34.51
CA GLU A 285 68.16 -78.26 35.15
C GLU A 285 67.65 -78.74 36.50
N VAL A 286 67.92 -77.95 37.54
CA VAL A 286 67.44 -78.17 38.90
C VAL A 286 66.65 -76.95 39.38
N PRO A 287 65.79 -77.07 40.41
CA PRO A 287 65.03 -75.93 40.92
C PRO A 287 65.91 -74.73 41.29
N GLU A 288 65.40 -73.51 41.07
CA GLU A 288 66.18 -72.27 41.28
C GLU A 288 66.75 -72.13 42.71
N SER A 289 66.11 -72.73 43.72
CA SER A 289 66.57 -72.72 45.12
C SER A 289 67.92 -73.36 45.38
N TYR A 290 68.41 -74.24 44.49
CA TYR A 290 69.73 -74.87 44.62
C TYR A 290 70.88 -73.97 44.16
N CYS A 291 70.57 -72.89 43.42
CA CYS A 291 71.51 -71.83 43.08
C CYS A 291 71.22 -70.59 43.93
N ASP A 292 72.27 -69.88 44.32
CA ASP A 292 72.11 -68.62 45.04
C ASP A 292 71.55 -67.53 44.13
N SER A 293 70.43 -66.94 44.52
CA SER A 293 69.77 -65.86 43.79
C SER A 293 70.66 -64.62 43.63
N SER A 294 71.54 -64.32 44.58
CA SER A 294 72.47 -63.17 44.48
C SER A 294 73.56 -63.34 43.42
N MET A 295 73.81 -64.58 42.97
CA MET A 295 74.71 -64.88 41.85
C MET A 295 73.95 -65.19 40.55
N LYS A 296 72.62 -65.02 40.48
CA LYS A 296 71.87 -65.11 39.22
C LYS A 296 72.30 -63.94 38.33
N PRO A 297 72.86 -64.18 37.14
CA PRO A 297 73.22 -63.09 36.24
C PRO A 297 71.98 -62.28 35.87
N THR A 298 72.11 -60.95 35.86
CA THR A 298 71.09 -60.07 35.29
C THR A 298 71.04 -60.28 33.78
N PRO A 299 69.89 -60.63 33.18
CA PRO A 299 69.79 -60.77 31.74
C PRO A 299 69.95 -59.41 31.06
N GLU A 300 71.07 -59.23 30.37
CA GLU A 300 71.30 -58.07 29.51
C GLU A 300 70.53 -58.23 28.19
N GLU A 301 70.07 -57.12 27.63
CA GLU A 301 69.30 -57.09 26.40
C GLU A 301 70.20 -57.44 25.20
N GLU A 302 69.96 -58.57 24.55
CA GLU A 302 70.66 -58.98 23.34
C GLU A 302 69.83 -58.65 22.08
N PRO A 303 70.43 -58.04 21.04
CA PRO A 303 69.68 -57.69 19.84
C PRO A 303 69.45 -58.91 18.94
N CYS A 304 68.18 -59.15 18.58
CA CYS A 304 67.75 -60.25 17.71
C CYS A 304 67.01 -59.76 16.46
N ASN A 305 66.83 -60.64 15.46
CA ASN A 305 66.14 -60.34 14.20
C ASN A 305 66.60 -59.02 13.53
N LEU A 306 67.91 -58.93 13.30
CA LEU A 306 68.58 -57.77 12.69
C LEU A 306 68.30 -57.61 11.20
N PHE A 307 67.61 -58.56 10.57
CA PHE A 307 67.24 -58.48 9.16
C PHE A 307 66.15 -57.41 8.95
N PRO A 308 66.14 -56.73 7.79
CA PRO A 308 65.20 -55.66 7.53
C PRO A 308 63.78 -56.19 7.38
N CYS A 309 62.79 -55.45 7.89
CA CYS A 309 61.38 -55.76 7.67
C CYS A 309 61.01 -55.67 6.18
N PRO A 310 59.91 -56.29 5.73
CA PRO A 310 59.32 -56.00 4.42
C PRO A 310 59.09 -54.49 4.25
N ALA A 311 59.25 -53.99 3.02
CA ALA A 311 59.01 -52.59 2.72
C ALA A 311 57.49 -52.32 2.70
N PHE A 312 57.06 -51.18 3.26
CA PHE A 312 55.65 -50.77 3.33
C PHE A 312 55.47 -49.31 2.89
N TRP A 313 54.23 -48.94 2.60
CA TRP A 313 53.84 -47.56 2.26
C TRP A 313 53.60 -46.72 3.52
N ASP A 314 54.41 -45.69 3.74
CA ASP A 314 54.36 -44.75 4.87
C ASP A 314 53.53 -43.49 4.55
N ILE A 315 52.31 -43.44 5.07
CA ILE A 315 51.28 -42.45 4.73
C ILE A 315 51.39 -41.21 5.63
N GLY A 316 51.87 -40.08 5.10
CA GLY A 316 51.83 -38.76 5.74
C GLY A 316 50.56 -37.94 5.43
N GLU A 317 50.52 -36.73 6.01
CA GLU A 317 49.32 -35.88 6.08
C GLU A 317 48.94 -35.20 4.74
N TRP A 318 47.66 -34.82 4.63
CA TRP A 318 47.14 -34.02 3.53
C TRP A 318 47.61 -32.56 3.60
N SER A 319 47.91 -31.97 2.45
CA SER A 319 48.18 -30.54 2.29
C SER A 319 46.92 -29.71 2.54
N GLU A 320 47.09 -28.40 2.72
CA GLU A 320 45.99 -27.46 2.57
C GLU A 320 45.31 -27.62 1.20
N CYS A 321 44.02 -27.30 1.14
CA CYS A 321 43.22 -27.38 -0.08
C CYS A 321 43.70 -26.35 -1.10
N SER A 322 43.86 -26.74 -2.37
CA SER A 322 44.37 -25.86 -3.45
C SER A 322 43.53 -24.61 -3.74
N LYS A 323 42.31 -24.54 -3.19
CA LYS A 323 41.43 -23.36 -3.25
C LYS A 323 40.93 -23.04 -1.84
N THR A 324 40.63 -21.78 -1.58
CA THR A 324 40.04 -21.30 -0.31
C THR A 324 38.51 -21.38 -0.27
N CYS A 325 37.87 -21.56 -1.43
CA CYS A 325 36.43 -21.77 -1.59
C CYS A 325 36.16 -22.76 -2.74
N GLY A 326 35.01 -23.43 -2.71
CA GLY A 326 34.54 -24.37 -3.73
C GLY A 326 35.29 -25.71 -3.76
N LEU A 327 35.27 -26.36 -4.94
CA LEU A 327 35.94 -27.64 -5.18
C LEU A 327 37.44 -27.43 -5.45
N GLY A 328 38.27 -27.88 -4.51
CA GLY A 328 39.74 -27.91 -4.62
C GLY A 328 40.30 -29.33 -4.55
N MET A 329 41.63 -29.43 -4.58
CA MET A 329 42.37 -30.68 -4.41
C MET A 329 43.40 -30.53 -3.29
N GLN A 330 43.60 -31.60 -2.52
CA GLN A 330 44.65 -31.74 -1.52
C GLN A 330 45.59 -32.90 -1.91
N HIS A 331 46.87 -32.76 -1.60
CA HIS A 331 47.93 -33.71 -1.93
C HIS A 331 48.56 -34.25 -0.65
N ARG A 332 48.89 -35.54 -0.56
CA ARG A 332 49.56 -36.13 0.62
C ARG A 332 50.76 -37.00 0.29
N GLN A 333 51.26 -37.67 1.33
CA GLN A 333 52.52 -38.39 1.37
C GLN A 333 52.26 -39.89 1.64
N VAL A 334 52.94 -40.82 0.94
CA VAL A 334 52.88 -42.31 0.95
C VAL A 334 54.26 -42.92 0.52
N LEU A 335 55.37 -42.71 1.26
CA LEU A 335 56.74 -43.15 0.85
C LEU A 335 56.96 -44.65 1.02
N CYS A 336 57.66 -45.34 0.09
CA CYS A 336 58.07 -46.73 0.33
C CYS A 336 59.22 -46.74 1.34
N ARG A 337 58.95 -47.15 2.58
CA ARG A 337 59.94 -47.23 3.67
C ARG A 337 60.25 -48.67 4.03
N GLN A 338 61.48 -48.91 4.48
CA GLN A 338 61.93 -50.19 5.00
C GLN A 338 62.68 -49.98 6.32
N VAL A 339 62.27 -50.73 7.35
CA VAL A 339 62.87 -50.67 8.69
C VAL A 339 64.08 -51.59 8.73
N TYR A 340 65.25 -51.01 8.97
CA TYR A 340 66.50 -51.72 9.26
C TYR A 340 66.82 -51.59 10.75
N ALA A 341 67.71 -52.45 11.25
CA ALA A 341 68.05 -52.55 12.66
C ALA A 341 68.39 -51.22 13.38
N ASN A 342 68.92 -50.22 12.68
CA ASN A 342 69.33 -48.94 13.27
C ASN A 342 68.54 -47.73 12.75
N ARG A 343 67.74 -47.88 11.69
CA ARG A 343 67.00 -46.76 11.05
C ARG A 343 65.94 -47.24 10.06
N SER A 344 64.86 -46.47 9.95
CA SER A 344 63.92 -46.59 8.83
C SER A 344 64.39 -45.72 7.67
N LEU A 345 64.59 -46.32 6.49
CA LEU A 345 65.01 -45.61 5.27
C LEU A 345 63.92 -45.64 4.22
N THR A 346 63.81 -44.56 3.46
CA THR A 346 63.07 -44.52 2.20
C THR A 346 63.83 -45.35 1.15
N VAL A 347 63.15 -46.35 0.59
CA VAL A 347 63.68 -47.23 -0.46
C VAL A 347 62.95 -46.98 -1.77
N GLN A 348 63.48 -47.55 -2.86
CA GLN A 348 62.92 -47.39 -4.19
C GLN A 348 61.49 -47.98 -4.29
N PRO A 349 60.54 -47.34 -5.00
CA PRO A 349 59.11 -47.70 -5.00
C PRO A 349 58.80 -49.16 -5.38
N TYR A 350 59.61 -49.79 -6.25
CA TYR A 350 59.43 -51.18 -6.66
C TYR A 350 59.45 -52.18 -5.48
N ARG A 351 60.05 -51.82 -4.34
CA ARG A 351 60.09 -52.67 -3.13
C ARG A 351 58.71 -52.84 -2.48
N CYS A 352 57.81 -51.88 -2.66
CA CYS A 352 56.44 -51.89 -2.15
C CYS A 352 55.41 -52.26 -3.23
N GLN A 353 55.81 -52.66 -4.44
CA GLN A 353 54.90 -52.91 -5.58
C GLN A 353 53.89 -54.05 -5.34
N HIS A 354 54.22 -54.97 -4.43
CA HIS A 354 53.33 -56.06 -4.00
C HIS A 354 52.18 -55.59 -3.09
N LEU A 355 52.23 -54.34 -2.61
CA LEU A 355 51.19 -53.69 -1.81
C LEU A 355 50.48 -52.64 -2.68
N GLU A 356 49.15 -52.57 -2.59
CA GLU A 356 48.37 -51.51 -3.21
C GLU A 356 48.87 -50.14 -2.74
N LYS A 357 49.11 -49.21 -3.67
CA LYS A 357 49.63 -47.88 -3.37
C LYS A 357 48.48 -46.95 -2.94
N PRO A 358 48.47 -46.41 -1.71
CA PRO A 358 47.40 -45.53 -1.25
C PRO A 358 47.30 -44.21 -2.02
N GLU A 359 46.07 -43.71 -2.22
CA GLU A 359 45.80 -42.46 -2.95
C GLU A 359 46.55 -41.26 -2.35
N THR A 360 47.13 -40.42 -3.19
CA THR A 360 47.90 -39.24 -2.74
C THR A 360 47.45 -37.90 -3.33
N THR A 361 46.30 -37.88 -4.01
CA THR A 361 45.52 -36.67 -4.34
C THR A 361 44.05 -36.97 -4.04
N SER A 362 43.36 -36.10 -3.31
CA SER A 362 41.94 -36.24 -2.96
C SER A 362 41.21 -34.90 -3.15
N THR A 363 39.90 -34.94 -3.43
CA THR A 363 39.07 -33.74 -3.58
C THR A 363 38.64 -33.19 -2.22
N CYS A 364 38.83 -31.88 -2.01
CA CYS A 364 38.30 -31.14 -0.86
C CYS A 364 37.15 -30.22 -1.31
N GLN A 365 36.04 -30.22 -0.57
CA GLN A 365 34.90 -29.34 -0.84
C GLN A 365 34.71 -28.31 0.27
N LEU A 366 35.05 -27.06 -0.03
CA LEU A 366 34.86 -25.90 0.84
C LEU A 366 33.58 -25.15 0.46
N LYS A 367 33.22 -24.10 1.23
CA LYS A 367 32.06 -23.23 0.96
C LYS A 367 32.10 -22.70 -0.48
N ILE A 368 30.94 -22.61 -1.13
CA ILE A 368 30.80 -22.18 -2.53
C ILE A 368 31.31 -20.72 -2.68
N CYS A 369 32.12 -20.45 -3.69
CA CYS A 369 32.68 -19.11 -3.95
C CYS A 369 31.60 -18.10 -4.38
N SER A 370 31.73 -16.85 -3.96
CA SER A 370 30.93 -15.73 -4.47
C SER A 370 31.34 -15.32 -5.89
N GLU A 371 30.37 -14.85 -6.69
CA GLU A 371 30.55 -14.51 -8.10
C GLU A 371 30.04 -13.10 -8.41
N TRP A 372 30.69 -12.42 -9.36
CA TRP A 372 30.21 -11.14 -9.89
C TRP A 372 29.01 -11.33 -10.81
N GLN A 373 27.89 -10.69 -10.49
CA GLN A 373 26.70 -10.71 -11.35
C GLN A 373 26.35 -9.30 -11.83
N ILE A 374 25.98 -9.21 -13.11
CA ILE A 374 25.44 -7.99 -13.72
C ILE A 374 23.94 -7.96 -13.40
N ARG A 375 23.49 -6.95 -12.64
CA ARG A 375 22.10 -6.81 -12.18
C ARG A 375 21.22 -6.05 -13.16
N THR A 376 21.80 -5.15 -13.94
CA THR A 376 21.07 -4.30 -14.89
C THR A 376 21.77 -4.26 -16.25
N ASP A 377 21.00 -4.00 -17.28
CA ASP A 377 21.55 -3.55 -18.56
C ASP A 377 22.22 -2.16 -18.40
N TRP A 378 22.93 -1.74 -19.45
CA TRP A 378 23.55 -0.42 -19.50
C TRP A 378 22.50 0.70 -19.47
N THR A 379 22.74 1.73 -18.68
CA THR A 379 21.98 2.99 -18.73
C THR A 379 22.16 3.71 -20.08
N SER A 380 21.25 4.63 -20.38
CA SER A 380 21.40 5.61 -21.46
C SER A 380 22.69 6.43 -21.29
N CYS A 381 23.34 6.81 -22.40
CA CYS A 381 24.55 7.64 -22.35
C CYS A 381 24.32 8.94 -21.55
N SER A 382 25.27 9.33 -20.70
CA SER A 382 25.18 10.53 -19.86
C SER A 382 25.05 11.85 -20.63
N VAL A 383 25.33 11.84 -21.93
CA VAL A 383 25.23 13.02 -22.82
C VAL A 383 24.38 12.69 -24.05
N PRO A 384 23.60 13.67 -24.58
CA PRO A 384 22.77 13.47 -25.76
C PRO A 384 23.56 13.55 -27.09
N CYS A 385 24.77 14.12 -27.06
CA CYS A 385 25.75 14.14 -28.14
C CYS A 385 27.16 14.17 -27.53
N GLY A 386 28.17 13.76 -28.28
CA GLY A 386 29.57 13.74 -27.86
C GLY A 386 29.91 12.50 -27.04
N VAL A 387 31.10 12.53 -26.43
CA VAL A 387 31.61 11.43 -25.60
C VAL A 387 31.02 11.54 -24.19
N GLY A 388 30.26 10.54 -23.78
CA GLY A 388 29.77 10.37 -22.43
C GLY A 388 30.11 9.00 -21.85
N GLN A 389 29.44 8.66 -20.77
CA GLN A 389 29.58 7.39 -20.08
C GLN A 389 28.20 6.78 -19.85
N ARG A 390 28.12 5.46 -19.96
CA ARG A 390 26.99 4.64 -19.51
C ARG A 390 27.46 3.74 -18.38
N THR A 391 26.57 3.50 -17.44
CA THR A 391 26.85 2.72 -16.22
C THR A 391 25.91 1.52 -16.13
N ARG A 392 26.32 0.45 -15.45
CA ARG A 392 25.49 -0.71 -15.12
C ARG A 392 25.80 -1.20 -13.71
N ASP A 393 24.84 -1.85 -13.06
CA ASP A 393 25.05 -2.36 -11.71
C ASP A 393 25.72 -3.74 -11.74
N VAL A 394 26.86 -3.84 -11.05
CA VAL A 394 27.69 -5.04 -10.92
C VAL A 394 27.89 -5.29 -9.43
N LYS A 395 27.40 -6.43 -8.93
CA LYS A 395 27.45 -6.79 -7.51
C LYS A 395 28.16 -8.12 -7.30
N CYS A 396 28.90 -8.23 -6.20
CA CYS A 396 29.37 -9.50 -5.69
C CYS A 396 28.22 -10.24 -5.01
N VAL A 397 28.00 -11.50 -5.38
CA VAL A 397 26.84 -12.28 -4.95
C VAL A 397 27.28 -13.60 -4.36
N SER A 398 26.79 -13.92 -3.17
CA SER A 398 27.06 -15.20 -2.52
C SER A 398 26.33 -16.35 -3.22
N ASN A 399 26.68 -17.56 -2.84
CA ASN A 399 26.02 -18.79 -3.28
C ASN A 399 24.54 -18.91 -2.89
N ILE A 400 24.05 -18.06 -1.98
CA ILE A 400 22.65 -18.03 -1.51
C ILE A 400 21.85 -16.93 -2.25
N GLY A 401 22.53 -16.10 -3.07
CA GLY A 401 21.93 -14.99 -3.81
C GLY A 401 22.05 -13.63 -3.11
N ASP A 402 22.59 -13.59 -1.89
CA ASP A 402 22.80 -12.36 -1.12
C ASP A 402 23.93 -11.50 -1.71
N ILE A 403 23.75 -10.19 -1.67
CA ILE A 403 24.80 -9.23 -2.05
C ILE A 403 25.79 -9.14 -0.90
N VAL A 404 27.03 -9.57 -1.14
CA VAL A 404 28.13 -9.54 -0.17
C VAL A 404 29.15 -8.46 -0.54
N ASP A 405 30.13 -8.24 0.33
CA ASP A 405 31.17 -7.24 0.09
C ASP A 405 32.00 -7.57 -1.16
N ASP A 406 32.37 -6.54 -1.93
CA ASP A 406 33.14 -6.65 -3.17
C ASP A 406 34.47 -7.43 -2.99
N GLN A 407 35.06 -7.42 -1.78
CA GLN A 407 36.31 -8.14 -1.46
C GLN A 407 36.14 -9.67 -1.42
N GLU A 408 34.92 -10.18 -1.21
CA GLU A 408 34.67 -11.63 -1.23
C GLU A 408 34.81 -12.18 -2.66
N CYS A 409 34.48 -11.38 -3.68
CA CYS A 409 34.67 -11.74 -5.07
C CYS A 409 36.07 -11.41 -5.59
N ASN A 410 36.54 -12.18 -6.57
CA ASN A 410 37.83 -11.91 -7.21
C ASN A 410 37.79 -10.59 -8.02
N MET A 411 38.41 -9.54 -7.49
CA MET A 411 38.47 -8.20 -8.11
C MET A 411 39.06 -8.21 -9.53
N LYS A 412 39.95 -9.15 -9.88
CA LYS A 412 40.50 -9.27 -11.26
C LYS A 412 39.46 -9.69 -12.29
N LEU A 413 38.35 -10.28 -11.85
CA LEU A 413 37.25 -10.73 -12.69
C LEU A 413 36.05 -9.78 -12.65
N ARG A 414 36.13 -8.64 -11.94
CA ARG A 414 35.03 -7.66 -11.86
C ARG A 414 34.68 -7.14 -13.27
N PRO A 415 33.45 -7.35 -13.76
CA PRO A 415 33.00 -6.75 -15.01
C PRO A 415 33.03 -5.21 -14.94
N ASN A 416 33.36 -4.55 -16.05
CA ASN A 416 33.30 -3.08 -16.13
C ASN A 416 31.87 -2.60 -15.81
N ASP A 417 31.75 -1.69 -14.86
CA ASP A 417 30.52 -1.01 -14.44
C ASP A 417 30.32 0.34 -15.14
N ILE A 418 31.34 0.83 -15.84
CA ILE A 418 31.35 2.08 -16.62
C ILE A 418 31.90 1.79 -18.03
N GLU A 419 31.24 2.33 -19.06
CA GLU A 419 31.68 2.24 -20.46
C GLU A 419 31.49 3.59 -21.15
N ASN A 420 32.45 3.98 -21.98
CA ASN A 420 32.36 5.20 -22.76
C ASN A 420 31.41 5.02 -23.95
N CYS A 421 30.51 5.97 -24.16
CA CYS A 421 29.60 6.04 -25.29
C CYS A 421 29.88 7.30 -26.11
N ASP A 422 29.92 7.19 -27.44
CA ASP A 422 30.03 8.35 -28.34
C ASP A 422 28.70 8.52 -29.09
N MET A 423 27.97 9.58 -28.74
CA MET A 423 26.69 9.93 -29.36
C MET A 423 26.87 10.85 -30.60
N GLY A 424 28.08 10.98 -31.12
CA GLY A 424 28.40 11.74 -32.34
C GLY A 424 28.74 13.22 -32.08
N PRO A 425 29.16 13.97 -33.11
CA PRO A 425 29.63 15.35 -32.92
C PRO A 425 28.51 16.28 -32.43
N CYS A 426 28.72 16.94 -31.28
CA CYS A 426 27.82 17.99 -30.83
C CYS A 426 27.87 19.20 -31.78
N ALA A 427 26.72 19.57 -32.35
CA ALA A 427 26.59 20.77 -33.16
C ALA A 427 26.77 22.03 -32.29
N LYS A 428 27.75 22.88 -32.64
CA LYS A 428 27.83 24.25 -32.12
C LYS A 428 26.84 25.11 -32.88
N SER A 429 25.70 25.44 -32.28
CA SER A 429 24.63 26.21 -32.94
C SER A 429 24.07 27.29 -32.03
N TRP A 430 23.40 28.27 -32.64
CA TRP A 430 22.61 29.25 -31.92
C TRP A 430 21.39 28.56 -31.32
N PHE A 431 21.34 28.45 -30.00
CA PHE A 431 20.14 28.03 -29.29
C PHE A 431 19.23 29.24 -29.10
N LEU A 432 17.97 29.03 -29.41
CA LEU A 432 16.91 30.04 -29.39
C LEU A 432 15.87 29.53 -28.41
N THR A 433 15.45 30.35 -27.45
CA THR A 433 14.16 30.09 -26.81
C THR A 433 13.05 30.41 -27.80
N GLU A 434 11.85 29.89 -27.53
CA GLU A 434 10.64 30.42 -28.15
C GLU A 434 10.52 31.93 -27.89
N TRP A 435 9.80 32.61 -28.79
CA TRP A 435 9.44 34.01 -28.60
C TRP A 435 8.56 34.17 -27.36
N SER A 436 8.74 35.27 -26.64
CA SER A 436 7.87 35.66 -25.52
C SER A 436 6.40 35.56 -25.92
N GLU A 437 5.62 34.79 -25.15
CA GLU A 437 4.21 34.51 -25.46
C GLU A 437 3.37 35.79 -25.57
N ARG A 438 3.75 36.82 -24.81
CA ARG A 438 3.17 38.17 -24.85
C ARG A 438 4.10 39.13 -25.59
N CYS A 439 3.52 40.05 -26.36
CA CYS A 439 4.21 41.23 -26.87
C CYS A 439 4.59 42.15 -25.70
N SER A 440 5.66 42.93 -25.80
CA SER A 440 6.06 43.90 -24.76
C SER A 440 5.00 44.97 -24.45
N ALA A 441 4.08 45.22 -25.38
CA ALA A 441 2.97 46.14 -25.22
C ALA A 441 1.63 45.39 -25.15
N GLU A 442 0.77 45.72 -24.18
CA GLU A 442 -0.58 45.14 -24.07
C GLU A 442 -1.50 45.54 -25.24
N CYS A 443 -1.17 46.65 -25.92
CA CYS A 443 -1.84 47.16 -27.11
C CYS A 443 -0.81 47.92 -27.97
N GLY A 444 -1.08 48.05 -29.26
CA GLY A 444 -0.26 48.76 -30.25
C GLY A 444 1.01 48.01 -30.63
N ALA A 445 1.92 48.73 -31.30
CA ALA A 445 3.22 48.19 -31.70
C ALA A 445 4.11 47.92 -30.47
N GLY A 446 4.53 46.68 -30.29
CA GLY A 446 5.55 46.27 -29.34
C GLY A 446 6.57 45.30 -29.96
N VAL A 447 7.32 44.63 -29.11
CA VAL A 447 8.33 43.64 -29.51
C VAL A 447 8.16 42.35 -28.70
N ARG A 448 8.27 41.19 -29.35
CA ARG A 448 8.50 39.92 -28.66
C ARG A 448 10.01 39.71 -28.52
N THR A 449 10.44 39.29 -27.35
CA THR A 449 11.85 38.97 -27.07
C THR A 449 12.06 37.46 -27.02
N ARG A 450 13.25 37.00 -27.36
CA ARG A 450 13.70 35.62 -27.12
C ARG A 450 15.16 35.63 -26.71
N SER A 451 15.58 34.68 -25.88
CA SER A 451 16.99 34.49 -25.56
C SER A 451 17.69 33.76 -26.71
N VAL A 452 18.82 34.32 -27.15
CA VAL A 452 19.70 33.73 -28.16
C VAL A 452 21.05 33.46 -27.52
N VAL A 453 21.38 32.19 -27.29
CA VAL A 453 22.64 31.80 -26.62
C VAL A 453 23.45 30.90 -27.53
N CYS A 454 24.72 31.24 -27.73
CA CYS A 454 25.70 30.34 -28.31
C CYS A 454 26.17 29.38 -27.21
N MET A 455 25.73 28.12 -27.25
CA MET A 455 26.16 27.10 -26.30
C MET A 455 27.03 26.03 -26.97
N THR A 456 28.05 25.62 -26.22
CA THR A 456 28.81 24.38 -26.46
C THR A 456 28.82 23.59 -25.16
N ASN A 457 28.65 22.26 -25.25
CA ASN A 457 28.16 21.42 -24.15
C ASN A 457 29.04 21.22 -22.90
N HIS A 458 30.07 22.05 -22.66
CA HIS A 458 30.83 22.03 -21.41
C HIS A 458 31.09 23.45 -20.87
N VAL A 459 30.24 23.86 -19.93
CA VAL A 459 30.44 24.80 -18.81
C VAL A 459 31.29 26.08 -19.05
N SER A 460 30.57 27.19 -19.20
CA SER A 460 30.89 28.56 -18.75
C SER A 460 32.36 29.00 -18.61
N SER A 461 32.93 29.52 -19.69
CA SER A 461 33.53 30.88 -19.69
C SER A 461 33.79 31.35 -21.13
N LEU A 462 33.43 32.61 -21.38
CA LEU A 462 33.72 33.41 -22.58
C LEU A 462 35.21 33.34 -23.00
N PRO A 463 35.56 33.41 -24.30
CA PRO A 463 35.12 34.49 -25.20
C PRO A 463 34.22 34.12 -26.38
N LEU A 464 33.57 35.18 -26.85
CA LEU A 464 32.45 35.33 -27.77
C LEU A 464 32.75 35.01 -29.27
N GLU A 465 33.58 34.01 -29.59
CA GLU A 465 34.10 33.78 -30.97
C GLU A 465 33.78 32.38 -31.57
N GLY A 466 32.79 31.66 -31.03
CA GLY A 466 32.44 30.30 -31.48
C GLY A 466 31.28 30.18 -32.48
N CYS A 467 30.25 31.01 -32.33
CA CYS A 467 29.10 31.02 -33.25
C CYS A 467 29.28 32.17 -34.24
N GLY A 468 29.41 31.84 -35.53
CA GLY A 468 29.69 32.80 -36.61
C GLY A 468 28.66 33.93 -36.73
N ASN A 469 28.98 34.92 -37.58
CA ASN A 469 28.35 36.26 -37.65
C ASN A 469 26.82 36.30 -37.90
N ASN A 470 26.16 35.16 -38.07
CA ASN A 470 24.73 35.02 -38.34
C ASN A 470 23.93 34.92 -37.03
N ARG A 471 24.19 35.78 -36.03
CA ARG A 471 23.43 35.79 -34.76
C ARG A 471 21.95 36.11 -35.05
N PRO A 472 21.01 35.20 -34.73
CA PRO A 472 19.59 35.46 -34.94
C PRO A 472 19.10 36.62 -34.07
N ALA A 473 18.09 37.36 -34.55
CA ALA A 473 17.53 38.48 -33.80
C ALA A 473 16.89 38.03 -32.47
N GLU A 474 17.15 38.77 -31.40
CA GLU A 474 16.55 38.61 -30.07
C GLU A 474 15.20 39.31 -29.93
N THR A 475 14.83 40.15 -30.90
CA THR A 475 13.58 40.93 -30.93
C THR A 475 12.88 40.78 -32.27
N THR A 476 11.55 40.72 -32.26
CA THR A 476 10.70 40.80 -33.47
C THR A 476 9.52 41.75 -33.21
N PRO A 477 9.11 42.60 -34.18
CA PRO A 477 7.95 43.46 -34.01
C PRO A 477 6.66 42.64 -33.91
N CYS A 478 5.75 43.08 -33.04
CA CYS A 478 4.38 42.60 -32.91
C CYS A 478 3.44 43.81 -32.80
N ASP A 479 2.20 43.69 -33.26
CA ASP A 479 1.16 44.69 -33.07
C ASP A 479 -0.06 44.03 -32.41
N ASN A 480 -0.42 44.47 -31.22
CA ASN A 480 -1.54 43.95 -30.43
C ASN A 480 -2.84 44.74 -30.64
N GLY A 481 -2.95 45.52 -31.73
CA GLY A 481 -4.16 46.27 -32.09
C GLY A 481 -4.27 47.63 -31.37
N PRO A 482 -5.26 48.47 -31.69
CA PRO A 482 -5.32 49.85 -31.20
C PRO A 482 -5.44 49.95 -29.66
N CYS A 483 -4.68 50.88 -29.05
CA CYS A 483 -4.65 51.10 -27.59
C CYS A 483 -5.90 51.77 -26.98
N THR A 484 -7.05 51.66 -27.62
CA THR A 484 -8.28 52.33 -27.20
C THR A 484 -9.18 51.37 -26.43
N GLY A 485 -9.28 51.58 -25.11
CA GLY A 485 -10.36 51.05 -24.28
C GLY A 485 -10.02 49.84 -23.42
N LYS A 486 -9.03 49.95 -22.52
CA LYS A 486 -8.88 48.96 -21.44
C LYS A 486 -10.10 49.06 -20.52
N VAL A 487 -10.92 48.01 -20.55
CA VAL A 487 -12.05 47.81 -19.64
C VAL A 487 -11.57 47.09 -18.38
N GLU A 488 -12.00 47.53 -17.21
CA GLU A 488 -11.66 46.93 -15.92
C GLU A 488 -12.88 46.91 -14.98
N TRP A 489 -12.94 45.92 -14.09
CA TRP A 489 -13.95 45.90 -13.03
C TRP A 489 -13.58 46.92 -11.95
N PHE A 490 -14.42 47.94 -11.77
CA PHE A 490 -14.32 48.87 -10.66
C PHE A 490 -15.19 48.39 -9.50
N ALA A 491 -14.55 48.14 -8.36
CA ALA A 491 -15.23 47.78 -7.13
C ALA A 491 -15.22 48.98 -6.18
N GLY A 492 -16.41 49.47 -5.83
CA GLY A 492 -16.57 50.59 -4.91
C GLY A 492 -16.26 50.22 -3.45
N SER A 493 -16.38 51.19 -2.56
CA SER A 493 -16.23 50.97 -1.11
C SER A 493 -17.30 50.03 -0.56
N TRP A 494 -16.91 49.22 0.43
CA TRP A 494 -17.82 48.35 1.17
C TRP A 494 -18.84 49.16 1.98
N SER A 495 -20.07 48.66 2.04
CA SER A 495 -21.13 49.18 2.89
C SER A 495 -20.78 49.01 4.37
N GLN A 496 -21.59 49.63 5.25
CA GLN A 496 -21.56 49.25 6.67
C GLN A 496 -21.92 47.76 6.81
N CYS A 497 -21.42 47.13 7.88
CA CYS A 497 -21.69 45.72 8.18
C CYS A 497 -23.19 45.53 8.45
N SER A 498 -23.77 44.43 7.96
CA SER A 498 -25.22 44.15 8.12
C SER A 498 -25.67 43.95 9.58
N VAL A 499 -24.73 43.90 10.53
CA VAL A 499 -24.96 43.71 11.96
C VAL A 499 -24.14 44.73 12.76
N GLU A 500 -24.56 45.04 13.98
CA GLU A 500 -23.86 45.97 14.88
C GLU A 500 -22.78 45.28 15.75
N CYS A 501 -22.84 43.95 15.86
CA CYS A 501 -21.87 43.11 16.58
C CYS A 501 -21.83 41.70 15.95
N GLY A 502 -20.77 40.94 16.19
CA GLY A 502 -20.61 39.56 15.68
C GLY A 502 -20.31 39.49 14.17
N SER A 503 -20.72 38.38 13.54
CA SER A 503 -20.46 38.12 12.12
C SER A 503 -21.60 38.59 11.24
N GLY A 504 -21.33 39.51 10.31
CA GLY A 504 -22.27 39.97 9.29
C GLY A 504 -21.68 39.93 7.89
N THR A 505 -22.36 40.58 6.95
CA THR A 505 -21.87 40.79 5.58
C THR A 505 -21.89 42.26 5.19
N GLN A 506 -20.90 42.68 4.40
CA GLN A 506 -20.85 43.97 3.71
C GLN A 506 -21.06 43.76 2.22
N GLN A 507 -21.76 44.68 1.57
CA GLN A 507 -21.99 44.68 0.12
C GLN A 507 -21.24 45.86 -0.53
N ARG A 508 -20.86 45.73 -1.80
CA ARG A 508 -20.31 46.84 -2.60
C ARG A 508 -20.81 46.79 -4.04
N GLU A 509 -20.85 47.94 -4.68
CA GLU A 509 -21.14 48.01 -6.11
C GLU A 509 -19.91 47.60 -6.93
N VAL A 510 -20.13 46.78 -7.96
CA VAL A 510 -19.09 46.30 -8.89
C VAL A 510 -19.58 46.56 -10.31
N ILE A 511 -18.98 47.55 -10.97
CA ILE A 511 -19.35 48.05 -12.31
C ILE A 511 -18.19 47.87 -13.29
N CYS A 512 -18.49 47.64 -14.56
CA CYS A 512 -17.47 47.61 -15.61
C CYS A 512 -17.19 49.05 -16.06
N VAL A 513 -15.91 49.46 -16.06
CA VAL A 513 -15.50 50.80 -16.51
C VAL A 513 -14.44 50.71 -17.60
N ARG A 514 -14.48 51.63 -18.56
CA ARG A 514 -13.46 51.80 -19.59
C ARG A 514 -12.60 53.00 -19.21
N LYS A 515 -11.29 52.78 -19.08
CA LYS A 515 -10.34 53.84 -18.73
C LYS A 515 -9.81 54.52 -19.99
N ASN A 516 -10.27 55.74 -20.23
CA ASN A 516 -9.67 56.67 -21.19
C ASN A 516 -8.63 57.55 -20.46
N ALA A 517 -7.83 58.32 -21.20
CA ALA A 517 -6.60 58.98 -20.72
C ALA A 517 -6.69 59.67 -19.34
N ASP A 518 -7.82 60.33 -19.01
CA ASP A 518 -8.10 60.92 -17.68
C ASP A 518 -9.57 60.70 -17.22
N THR A 519 -10.34 59.82 -17.86
CA THR A 519 -11.78 59.64 -17.56
C THR A 519 -12.19 58.18 -17.52
N PHE A 520 -13.07 57.85 -16.58
CA PHE A 520 -13.71 56.53 -16.47
C PHE A 520 -15.12 56.59 -17.07
N GLU A 521 -15.40 55.74 -18.05
CA GLU A 521 -16.73 55.59 -18.65
C GLU A 521 -17.36 54.29 -18.15
N VAL A 522 -18.57 54.34 -17.61
CA VAL A 522 -19.31 53.12 -17.23
C VAL A 522 -19.82 52.45 -18.48
N VAL A 523 -19.44 51.19 -18.69
CA VAL A 523 -19.80 50.40 -19.87
C VAL A 523 -20.58 49.16 -19.46
N ASP A 524 -21.18 48.50 -20.46
CA ASP A 524 -22.01 47.32 -20.20
C ASP A 524 -21.20 46.20 -19.50
N PRO A 525 -21.76 45.50 -18.49
CA PRO A 525 -21.10 44.39 -17.79
C PRO A 525 -20.55 43.28 -18.69
N TYR A 526 -21.13 43.03 -19.87
CA TYR A 526 -20.63 42.06 -20.83
C TYR A 526 -19.24 42.42 -21.38
N GLU A 527 -18.85 43.70 -21.40
CA GLU A 527 -17.53 44.14 -21.84
C GLU A 527 -16.42 43.71 -20.87
N CYS A 528 -16.69 43.55 -19.57
CA CYS A 528 -15.73 43.02 -18.60
C CYS A 528 -15.90 41.50 -18.33
N SER A 529 -16.77 40.80 -19.06
CA SER A 529 -17.09 39.38 -18.80
C SER A 529 -15.89 38.43 -18.91
N PHE A 530 -14.86 38.80 -19.68
CA PHE A 530 -13.60 38.04 -19.80
C PHE A 530 -12.62 38.28 -18.65
N LEU A 531 -12.93 39.18 -17.72
CA LEU A 531 -12.12 39.49 -16.54
C LEU A 531 -12.78 38.93 -15.28
N GLU A 532 -11.96 38.48 -14.33
CA GLU A 532 -12.44 37.96 -13.04
C GLU A 532 -13.22 39.05 -12.29
N ARG A 533 -14.53 38.82 -12.08
CA ARG A 533 -15.42 39.78 -11.43
C ARG A 533 -15.15 39.81 -9.92
N PRO A 534 -14.73 40.95 -9.33
CA PRO A 534 -14.52 41.06 -7.89
C PRO A 534 -15.80 40.73 -7.10
N PRO A 535 -15.70 40.15 -5.89
CA PRO A 535 -16.88 39.81 -5.10
C PRO A 535 -17.66 41.06 -4.71
N SER A 536 -18.98 41.03 -4.88
CA SER A 536 -19.91 42.09 -4.48
C SER A 536 -20.37 41.99 -3.01
N GLN A 537 -20.01 40.89 -2.32
CA GLN A 537 -20.32 40.65 -0.91
C GLN A 537 -19.09 40.07 -0.20
N GLN A 538 -18.84 40.48 1.05
CA GLN A 538 -17.82 39.87 1.91
C GLN A 538 -18.31 39.74 3.36
N ALA A 539 -17.71 38.85 4.14
CA ALA A 539 -17.96 38.75 5.57
C ALA A 539 -17.28 39.90 6.34
N CYS A 540 -17.93 40.40 7.38
CA CYS A 540 -17.40 41.37 8.33
C CYS A 540 -17.55 40.82 9.75
N HIS A 541 -16.49 40.91 10.55
CA HIS A 541 -16.51 40.49 11.95
C HIS A 541 -16.33 41.72 12.84
N LEU A 542 -17.38 42.08 13.56
CA LEU A 542 -17.37 43.12 14.59
C LEU A 542 -17.14 42.50 15.96
N LYS A 543 -17.08 43.33 17.01
CA LYS A 543 -16.92 42.84 18.39
C LYS A 543 -18.02 41.80 18.72
N PRO A 544 -17.69 40.72 19.47
CA PRO A 544 -18.65 39.68 19.84
C PRO A 544 -19.87 40.28 20.56
N CYS A 545 -21.08 39.82 20.24
CA CYS A 545 -22.32 40.37 20.79
C CYS A 545 -22.55 39.99 22.26
N GLY A 546 -21.80 39.00 22.76
CA GLY A 546 -21.97 38.43 24.10
C GLY A 546 -23.22 37.56 24.20
N ALA A 547 -23.29 36.75 25.26
CA ALA A 547 -24.43 35.85 25.46
C ALA A 547 -25.72 36.64 25.77
N LYS A 548 -26.81 36.33 25.06
CA LYS A 548 -28.13 36.97 25.23
C LYS A 548 -29.21 35.94 25.54
N TRP A 549 -30.27 36.36 26.22
CA TRP A 549 -31.44 35.50 26.45
C TRP A 549 -32.29 35.41 25.19
N PHE A 550 -32.58 34.18 24.76
CA PHE A 550 -33.53 33.87 23.70
C PHE A 550 -34.74 33.16 24.29
N SER A 551 -35.93 33.47 23.78
CA SER A 551 -37.18 32.83 24.18
C SER A 551 -37.97 32.33 22.98
N THR A 552 -38.60 31.17 23.11
CA THR A 552 -39.56 30.68 22.12
C THR A 552 -40.87 31.46 22.20
N GLU A 553 -41.72 31.30 21.18
CA GLU A 553 -43.14 31.71 21.28
C GLU A 553 -43.83 31.01 22.46
N TRP A 554 -44.85 31.66 23.01
CA TRP A 554 -45.63 31.11 24.12
C TRP A 554 -46.41 29.85 23.71
N SER A 555 -46.48 28.87 24.59
CA SER A 555 -47.37 27.71 24.42
C SER A 555 -48.84 28.15 24.37
N MET A 556 -49.70 27.27 23.86
CA MET A 556 -51.15 27.43 24.08
C MET A 556 -51.44 27.52 25.58
N CYS A 557 -52.44 28.32 25.96
CA CYS A 557 -52.83 28.47 27.36
C CYS A 557 -53.37 27.14 27.90
N SER A 558 -52.93 26.73 29.09
CA SER A 558 -53.37 25.46 29.70
C SER A 558 -54.88 25.37 29.96
N LYS A 559 -55.58 26.51 29.99
CA LYS A 559 -57.04 26.59 29.99
C LYS A 559 -57.53 27.63 28.98
N SER A 560 -58.63 27.37 28.29
CA SER A 560 -59.25 28.33 27.36
C SER A 560 -59.93 29.50 28.09
N CYS A 561 -60.24 29.38 29.38
CA CYS A 561 -60.94 30.38 30.19
C CYS A 561 -60.81 30.05 31.70
N GLN A 562 -61.22 30.97 32.58
CA GLN A 562 -61.11 30.87 34.06
C GLN A 562 -59.66 30.68 34.58
N GLY A 563 -58.70 31.37 33.95
CA GLY A 563 -57.32 31.42 34.42
C GLY A 563 -56.54 30.13 34.13
N GLY A 564 -55.66 30.21 33.15
CA GLY A 564 -54.64 29.20 32.83
C GLY A 564 -53.24 29.80 32.89
N PHE A 565 -52.25 28.99 32.55
CA PHE A 565 -50.87 29.42 32.39
C PHE A 565 -50.35 28.96 31.03
N ARG A 566 -49.58 29.83 30.37
CA ARG A 566 -48.79 29.52 29.18
C ARG A 566 -47.32 29.51 29.57
N VAL A 567 -46.55 28.63 28.95
CA VAL A 567 -45.12 28.47 29.20
C VAL A 567 -44.34 28.71 27.92
N ARG A 568 -43.13 29.25 28.04
CA ARG A 568 -42.17 29.34 26.92
C ARG A 568 -40.81 28.90 27.40
N GLU A 569 -40.01 28.34 26.49
CA GLU A 569 -38.64 27.99 26.81
C GLU A 569 -37.74 29.22 26.67
N VAL A 570 -36.86 29.43 27.66
CA VAL A 570 -35.92 30.56 27.72
C VAL A 570 -34.52 30.00 27.91
N ARG A 571 -33.61 30.28 26.98
CA ARG A 571 -32.23 29.81 27.02
C ARG A 571 -31.25 30.97 26.83
N CYS A 572 -30.18 30.96 27.62
CA CYS A 572 -29.04 31.84 27.39
C CYS A 572 -28.18 31.22 26.29
N LEU A 573 -28.01 31.92 25.17
CA LEU A 573 -27.21 31.44 24.05
C LEU A 573 -26.04 32.40 23.80
N SER A 574 -24.87 31.82 23.54
CA SER A 574 -23.66 32.52 23.09
C SER A 574 -23.73 32.83 21.58
N ASP A 575 -22.74 33.57 21.06
CA ASP A 575 -22.70 34.02 19.65
C ASP A 575 -22.71 32.88 18.60
N ASP A 576 -22.36 31.66 19.00
CA ASP A 576 -22.36 30.43 18.20
C ASP A 576 -23.63 29.57 18.37
N MET A 577 -24.70 30.14 18.95
CA MET A 577 -25.98 29.45 19.24
C MET A 577 -25.83 28.25 20.18
N THR A 578 -24.73 28.17 20.94
CA THR A 578 -24.53 27.17 21.99
C THR A 578 -25.08 27.63 23.34
N PRO A 579 -25.44 26.70 24.25
CA PRO A 579 -25.84 27.06 25.61
C PRO A 579 -24.74 27.83 26.33
N GLY A 580 -25.02 29.07 26.71
CA GLY A 580 -24.11 29.96 27.43
C GLY A 580 -24.58 30.22 28.86
N SER A 581 -23.67 30.71 29.70
CA SER A 581 -23.95 31.07 31.10
C SER A 581 -23.68 32.55 31.44
N LEU A 582 -23.31 33.35 30.43
CA LEU A 582 -22.86 34.74 30.60
C LEU A 582 -24.00 35.78 30.46
N CYS A 583 -25.26 35.34 30.33
CA CYS A 583 -26.40 36.25 30.29
C CYS A 583 -26.76 36.75 31.69
N ASP A 584 -27.08 38.04 31.82
CA ASP A 584 -27.51 38.64 33.09
C ASP A 584 -28.82 37.98 33.58
N PRO A 585 -28.83 37.31 34.75
CA PRO A 585 -30.05 36.70 35.30
C PRO A 585 -31.21 37.67 35.54
N GLN A 586 -30.94 38.97 35.77
CA GLN A 586 -31.98 39.99 35.96
C GLN A 586 -32.75 40.30 34.68
N LEU A 587 -32.14 40.08 33.51
CA LEU A 587 -32.78 40.28 32.20
C LEU A 587 -33.41 38.99 31.66
N LYS A 588 -33.51 37.93 32.47
CA LYS A 588 -34.09 36.64 32.05
C LYS A 588 -35.60 36.79 31.79
N PRO A 589 -36.08 36.57 30.56
CA PRO A 589 -37.51 36.60 30.27
C PRO A 589 -38.30 35.59 31.10
N GLU A 590 -39.54 35.91 31.49
CA GLU A 590 -40.37 34.98 32.26
C GLU A 590 -40.72 33.72 31.44
N GLU A 591 -40.60 32.54 32.05
CA GLU A 591 -40.88 31.23 31.42
C GLU A 591 -42.35 30.81 31.55
N ARG A 592 -43.12 31.47 32.43
CA ARG A 592 -44.51 31.14 32.73
C ARG A 592 -45.31 32.40 32.98
N GLU A 593 -46.42 32.56 32.26
CA GLU A 593 -47.31 33.71 32.38
C GLU A 593 -48.76 33.22 32.55
N SER A 594 -49.56 33.96 33.33
CA SER A 594 -51.01 33.71 33.41
C SER A 594 -51.69 34.16 32.11
N CYS A 595 -52.67 33.38 31.67
CA CYS A 595 -53.40 33.65 30.43
C CYS A 595 -54.87 33.28 30.58
N ASN A 596 -55.70 33.85 29.72
CA ASN A 596 -57.16 33.68 29.71
C ASN A 596 -57.81 33.92 31.09
N PRO A 597 -57.64 35.12 31.70
CA PRO A 597 -58.28 35.48 32.97
C PRO A 597 -59.81 35.65 32.87
N GLN A 598 -60.36 35.60 31.65
CA GLN A 598 -61.77 35.82 31.38
C GLN A 598 -62.61 34.59 31.75
N ASP A 599 -63.82 34.83 32.26
CA ASP A 599 -64.79 33.76 32.51
C ASP A 599 -65.23 33.08 31.21
N CYS A 600 -65.51 31.78 31.30
CA CYS A 600 -65.92 30.96 30.16
C CYS A 600 -67.33 31.38 29.67
N VAL A 601 -67.42 32.34 28.76
CA VAL A 601 -68.68 32.61 28.05
C VAL A 601 -68.83 31.58 26.93
N PRO A 602 -69.89 30.74 26.93
CA PRO A 602 -70.14 29.85 25.80
C PRO A 602 -70.60 30.68 24.59
N GLU A 603 -69.76 30.73 23.55
CA GLU A 603 -70.19 31.19 22.22
C GLU A 603 -71.18 30.18 21.64
N VAL A 604 -72.47 30.48 21.82
CA VAL A 604 -73.57 29.81 21.14
C VAL A 604 -73.92 30.63 19.90
N ASP A 605 -73.54 30.11 18.74
CA ASP A 605 -74.04 30.57 17.44
C ASP A 605 -75.59 30.50 17.44
N GLU A 606 -76.27 31.65 17.49
CA GLU A 606 -77.74 31.76 17.60
C GLU A 606 -78.51 31.12 16.42
N ASN A 607 -77.83 30.73 15.34
CA ASN A 607 -78.45 30.17 14.14
C ASN A 607 -78.52 28.62 14.08
N CYS A 608 -78.10 27.90 15.12
CA CYS A 608 -78.09 26.43 15.15
C CYS A 608 -78.86 25.90 16.39
N LYS A 609 -80.14 25.56 16.22
CA LYS A 609 -80.98 24.91 17.27
C LYS A 609 -81.37 23.48 16.87
N ASP A 610 -81.46 22.61 17.87
CA ASP A 610 -81.95 21.23 17.69
C ASP A 610 -83.47 21.23 17.42
N LYS A 611 -83.90 20.43 16.44
CA LYS A 611 -85.30 20.32 16.02
C LYS A 611 -86.12 19.38 16.89
N TYR A 612 -85.46 18.47 17.62
CA TYR A 612 -86.07 17.47 18.49
C TYR A 612 -85.36 17.41 19.86
N TYR A 613 -86.13 17.17 20.94
CA TYR A 613 -85.61 17.19 22.32
C TYR A 613 -84.69 16.00 22.67
N ASN A 614 -84.77 14.93 21.89
CA ASN A 614 -84.01 13.68 22.04
C ASN A 614 -82.70 13.65 21.22
N CYS A 615 -82.22 14.81 20.76
CA CYS A 615 -80.98 14.93 19.99
C CYS A 615 -79.70 14.48 20.74
N ASN A 616 -79.73 14.45 22.08
CA ASN A 616 -78.65 13.84 22.88
C ASN A 616 -78.49 12.32 22.62
N VAL A 617 -79.57 11.60 22.30
CA VAL A 617 -79.53 10.16 21.96
C VAL A 617 -78.85 9.96 20.60
N VAL A 618 -79.09 10.85 19.65
CA VAL A 618 -78.44 10.85 18.31
C VAL A 618 -76.92 11.00 18.42
N VAL A 619 -76.47 11.84 19.36
CA VAL A 619 -75.05 12.01 19.69
C VAL A 619 -74.47 10.75 20.34
N GLN A 620 -75.14 10.19 21.36
CA GLN A 620 -74.69 8.97 22.04
C GLN A 620 -74.61 7.77 21.09
N ALA A 621 -75.49 7.69 20.09
CA ALA A 621 -75.48 6.65 19.04
C ALA A 621 -74.53 6.94 17.86
N ARG A 622 -73.74 8.04 17.89
CA ARG A 622 -72.79 8.46 16.83
C ARG A 622 -73.42 8.65 15.44
N LEU A 623 -74.70 9.03 15.39
CA LEU A 623 -75.45 9.18 14.13
C LEU A 623 -75.25 10.56 13.45
N CYS A 624 -74.48 11.48 14.07
CA CYS A 624 -74.16 12.81 13.55
C CYS A 624 -73.33 12.84 12.25
N VAL A 625 -72.85 11.69 11.75
CA VAL A 625 -72.18 11.56 10.44
C VAL A 625 -73.18 11.67 9.29
N TYR A 626 -74.43 11.28 9.49
CA TYR A 626 -75.46 11.34 8.46
C TYR A 626 -76.08 12.74 8.37
N ASN A 627 -76.22 13.25 7.15
CA ASN A 627 -76.60 14.65 6.90
C ASN A 627 -77.97 15.03 7.51
N TYR A 628 -78.92 14.08 7.52
CA TYR A 628 -80.24 14.25 8.15
C TYR A 628 -80.14 14.56 9.65
N TYR A 629 -79.34 13.79 10.40
CA TYR A 629 -79.15 14.00 11.83
C TYR A 629 -78.28 15.21 12.14
N LYS A 630 -77.27 15.49 11.29
CA LYS A 630 -76.41 16.69 11.40
C LYS A 630 -77.20 18.00 11.29
N THR A 631 -78.28 18.00 10.50
CA THR A 631 -79.17 19.18 10.35
C THR A 631 -80.31 19.20 11.35
N ALA A 632 -80.93 18.06 11.68
CA ALA A 632 -82.02 18.00 12.66
C ALA A 632 -81.56 18.17 14.11
N CYS A 633 -80.33 17.76 14.42
CA CYS A 633 -79.70 17.87 15.74
C CYS A 633 -78.44 18.75 15.67
N CYS A 634 -78.59 19.93 15.06
CA CYS A 634 -77.51 20.88 14.78
C CYS A 634 -76.71 21.23 16.05
N ALA A 635 -77.36 21.73 17.10
CA ALA A 635 -76.67 22.19 18.30
C ALA A 635 -75.97 21.02 19.03
N SER A 636 -76.64 19.88 19.14
CA SER A 636 -76.09 18.70 19.82
C SER A 636 -74.90 18.07 19.06
N CYS A 637 -75.00 17.93 17.74
CA CYS A 637 -73.90 17.40 16.92
C CYS A 637 -72.71 18.37 16.83
N THR A 638 -72.95 19.68 16.78
CA THR A 638 -71.88 20.70 16.71
C THR A 638 -71.13 20.83 18.04
N ARG A 639 -71.83 20.69 19.18
CA ARG A 639 -71.20 20.63 20.51
C ARG A 639 -70.21 19.47 20.68
N VAL A 640 -70.42 18.34 20.00
CA VAL A 640 -69.50 17.19 20.06
C VAL A 640 -68.39 17.27 19.02
N ALA A 641 -68.65 17.81 17.83
CA ALA A 641 -67.60 18.12 16.86
C ALA A 641 -66.52 19.04 17.44
N ASN A 642 -66.92 20.05 18.22
CA ASN A 642 -65.99 20.97 18.89
C ASN A 642 -65.25 20.36 20.10
N LYS A 643 -65.70 19.21 20.63
CA LYS A 643 -64.97 18.45 21.68
C LYS A 643 -63.92 17.49 21.12
N HIS A 644 -64.02 17.09 19.85
CA HIS A 644 -63.13 16.09 19.25
C HIS A 644 -61.90 16.66 18.51
N THR A 645 -61.84 17.98 18.29
CA THR A 645 -60.65 18.67 17.76
C THR A 645 -59.52 18.84 18.79
N GLY A 646 -59.70 18.38 20.02
CA GLY A 646 -58.70 18.42 21.09
C GLY A 646 -58.30 17.06 21.69
N PHE A 647 -58.70 15.92 21.08
CA PHE A 647 -58.34 14.59 21.60
C PHE A 647 -58.37 13.50 20.51
N LEU A 648 -57.24 13.29 19.84
CA LEU A 648 -56.89 12.04 19.15
C LEU A 648 -55.38 11.79 19.32
N GLY A 649 -55.01 11.09 20.40
CA GLY A 649 -53.63 10.61 20.57
C GLY A 649 -53.14 10.24 21.96
N SER A 650 -53.96 9.62 22.83
CA SER A 650 -53.41 8.74 23.88
C SER A 650 -53.92 7.32 23.64
N ARG A 651 -53.05 6.49 23.08
CA ARG A 651 -52.88 5.08 23.42
C ARG A 651 -51.39 4.75 23.36
#